data_AF-A0A1I1ZRW6-F1
#
_entry.id   AF-A0A1I1ZRW6-F1
#
_cell.length_a   1.000
_cell.length_b   1.000
_cell.length_c   1.000
_cell.angle_alpha   90.00
_cell.angle_beta   90.00
_cell.angle_gamma   90.00
#
_symmetry.space_group_name_H-M   'P 1'
#
loop_
_entity.id
_entity.type
_entity.pdbx_description
1 polymer ?
#
loop_
_entity_poly.entity_id
_entity_poly.type
_entity_poly.pdbx_seq_one_letter_code
_entity_poly.pdbx_strand_id
1 'polypeptide(L)'
;MKRFLAQMLCIVLCFALFPLQNPAVKAASSVLPAFPGAEGFGYAALGGRGGEVYHVTSHELTGPGTFYDALTTAGDTPRTIVFDISGEITTPQIILKNKSNITIAGQTAPGDGVTIRSNNIRFYDCSDIIIRYLTFRMGELSVKDDAMYFEDCQNVIIDHSSFSWATDEVLSIKSKNYDNPRSKNITVQWSIISEALLTHSMGGLIEMNTITMHHNLYAHNNDRNPKTKGQMDFVNNVVYNWGQFPYVAGGESGTKGFGNVVGNYFIAGINSVDPQYAIVRGNENYKLYLHNNLIDSNKNGILDGTDTGAGMIEVDRPSIMVPERFEYPLVHTELPEAAYHHVLNHSGSSLARDAVDQRIVDDVRNQTGAIIGHENDVGGYPVLKKETAPADTDRDGIPDAWEQAKGLNPNDSSDGNGDSNGDGYTHLEDYLNELAISGFPANYPLTPAAWSGPPFIPPAEPKPTPVPTPIASMDGKWVRNVFINDNSKNGSVNASKWSVQHNFQPGDVEYGDRATGSKIYKLVTIPDALIGMEWIRAAMESRSATSSDLLSFYLVADAEVYVVYDTRIPEIPAWLSVYEETGETISDDQPVQYRLYKKFYSAGSLVTMGANGSTSKGSYYVVLKPTKPQTEPPAGGPSRFTAAFASGDSVSLNWSPASDAASYLIYRSSSINDVFKAVASSATAGYEDTAIVQGITYQYKVSALNAGGESPYSDIAEVVTFDPAQPVPPVPTGLTVSMAKSMSVELGWTAADDPTSYNIYRAAAPEGPYHKIGSSLTAEYTDKTVSPSSAYYYKVSTVGIGGESGQSSSVSAATRQPVLLPQAPSGILAGSVTTSAFEMQWHPVDGAERYNLYRKGNSENAYAQIGSTESAGFLDKGINVTETGYSYKISAVNEMGESAQSDALTIAVPVPCASSDLITGLVGQSFVGLIWAARGDATQYNIYRESVGESVYNPGSAKVGAYYDRTVKPGVEYTYYIVAQNASGKSEKSNTVKVRTLGTPAVSDNTLRKAWHDSSSCEYDLIGSSSPALQCKQ
;
A
#
# COMPACT_ATOMS: atom_id res chain seq x y z
N MET A 1 3.58 57.96 -41.90
CA MET A 1 4.22 56.79 -41.25
C MET A 1 4.78 57.04 -39.84
N LYS A 2 5.13 58.25 -39.39
CA LYS A 2 5.48 58.50 -37.96
C LYS A 2 4.28 58.76 -37.02
N ARG A 3 3.05 58.95 -37.52
CA ARG A 3 1.83 59.15 -36.70
C ARG A 3 0.98 57.89 -36.48
N PHE A 4 1.14 56.84 -37.29
CA PHE A 4 0.41 55.57 -37.12
C PHE A 4 1.06 54.64 -36.06
N LEU A 5 2.38 54.75 -35.85
CA LEU A 5 3.08 53.98 -34.82
C LEU A 5 2.82 54.51 -33.39
N ALA A 6 2.49 55.80 -33.24
CA ALA A 6 2.23 56.40 -31.93
C ALA A 6 0.85 56.03 -31.36
N GLN A 7 -0.15 55.73 -32.20
CA GLN A 7 -1.46 55.26 -31.76
C GLN A 7 -1.47 53.77 -31.37
N MET A 8 -0.59 52.95 -31.95
CA MET A 8 -0.44 51.55 -31.55
C MET A 8 0.21 51.40 -30.18
N LEU A 9 1.11 52.30 -29.77
CA LEU A 9 1.81 52.22 -28.48
C LEU A 9 0.94 52.65 -27.28
N CYS A 10 -0.07 53.50 -27.46
CA CYS A 10 -0.99 53.90 -26.38
C CYS A 10 -2.07 52.87 -26.07
N ILE A 11 -2.49 52.05 -27.06
CA ILE A 11 -3.50 51.01 -26.84
C ILE A 11 -2.88 49.80 -26.10
N VAL A 12 -1.61 49.51 -26.34
CA VAL A 12 -0.90 48.42 -25.63
C VAL A 12 -0.59 48.78 -24.17
N LEU A 13 -0.42 50.07 -23.83
CA LEU A 13 -0.15 50.49 -22.44
C LEU A 13 -1.40 50.64 -21.55
N CYS A 14 -2.62 50.66 -22.10
CA CYS A 14 -3.85 50.77 -21.29
C CYS A 14 -4.42 49.41 -20.84
N PHE A 15 -3.99 48.29 -21.43
CA PHE A 15 -4.46 46.94 -21.05
C PHE A 15 -3.59 46.24 -20.00
N ALA A 16 -2.49 46.85 -19.54
CA ALA A 16 -1.57 46.25 -18.56
C ALA A 16 -1.82 46.66 -17.10
N LEU A 17 -2.91 47.38 -16.79
CA LEU A 17 -3.16 47.95 -15.45
C LEU A 17 -4.61 47.81 -14.95
N PHE A 18 -5.19 46.61 -15.08
CA PHE A 18 -6.28 46.19 -14.19
C PHE A 18 -5.84 44.94 -13.43
N PRO A 19 -5.90 44.92 -12.08
CA PRO A 19 -5.76 43.68 -11.35
C PRO A 19 -6.92 42.79 -11.79
N LEU A 20 -6.60 41.66 -12.44
CA LEU A 20 -7.52 40.54 -12.49
C LEU A 20 -7.70 40.10 -11.03
N GLN A 21 -8.73 40.65 -10.38
CA GLN A 21 -9.45 39.91 -9.36
C GLN A 21 -9.74 38.56 -10.01
N ASN A 22 -9.05 37.50 -9.59
CA ASN A 22 -9.52 36.16 -9.88
C ASN A 22 -10.93 36.09 -9.29
N PRO A 23 -12.00 35.99 -10.09
CA PRO A 23 -13.17 35.37 -9.52
C PRO A 23 -12.71 33.96 -9.20
N ALA A 24 -12.62 33.64 -7.91
CA ALA A 24 -12.76 32.27 -7.47
C ALA A 24 -14.13 31.82 -8.00
N VAL A 25 -14.14 31.29 -9.23
CA VAL A 25 -15.29 30.61 -9.80
C VAL A 25 -15.39 29.32 -9.02
N LYS A 26 -16.24 29.36 -8.00
CA LYS A 26 -16.88 28.22 -7.36
C LYS A 26 -17.31 27.22 -8.43
N ALA A 27 -17.09 25.94 -8.16
CA ALA A 27 -17.53 24.82 -8.97
C ALA A 27 -18.97 25.02 -9.47
N ALA A 28 -19.12 25.11 -10.79
CA ALA A 28 -20.37 24.78 -11.45
C ALA A 28 -20.32 23.29 -11.75
N SER A 29 -21.33 22.52 -11.34
CA SER A 29 -21.57 21.22 -11.96
C SER A 29 -21.96 21.48 -13.42
N SER A 30 -21.02 21.29 -14.35
CA SER A 30 -21.30 21.31 -15.78
C SER A 30 -20.46 20.30 -16.56
N VAL A 31 -20.16 19.14 -15.95
CA VAL A 31 -19.61 18.00 -16.69
C VAL A 31 -20.79 17.12 -17.08
N LEU A 32 -21.03 16.99 -18.38
CA LEU A 32 -22.03 16.10 -18.95
C LEU A 32 -21.76 14.66 -18.47
N PRO A 33 -22.74 13.98 -17.85
CA PRO A 33 -22.56 12.58 -17.45
C PRO A 33 -22.20 11.69 -18.64
N ALA A 34 -21.56 10.55 -18.37
CA ALA A 34 -21.21 9.54 -19.38
C ALA A 34 -22.43 9.14 -20.22
N PHE A 35 -23.58 9.01 -19.56
CA PHE A 35 -24.90 8.81 -20.14
C PHE A 35 -25.98 9.19 -19.09
N PRO A 36 -27.24 9.41 -19.48
CA PRO A 36 -28.33 9.61 -18.54
C PRO A 36 -28.47 8.41 -17.58
N GLY A 37 -28.41 8.66 -16.27
CA GLY A 37 -28.41 7.64 -15.22
C GLY A 37 -27.02 7.17 -14.75
N ALA A 38 -25.92 7.72 -15.29
CA ALA A 38 -24.57 7.49 -14.77
C ALA A 38 -24.35 8.23 -13.43
N GLU A 39 -23.98 7.52 -12.37
CA GLU A 39 -23.80 8.11 -11.03
C GLU A 39 -22.47 7.72 -10.37
N GLY A 40 -22.22 8.23 -9.16
CA GLY A 40 -21.02 7.90 -8.38
C GLY A 40 -19.73 8.52 -8.92
N PHE A 41 -18.59 7.98 -8.51
CA PHE A 41 -17.27 8.55 -8.82
C PHE A 41 -16.88 8.54 -10.31
N GLY A 42 -17.35 7.56 -11.08
CA GLY A 42 -17.08 7.39 -12.52
C GLY A 42 -18.10 8.06 -13.44
N TYR A 43 -19.10 8.78 -12.91
CA TYR A 43 -20.23 9.30 -13.69
C TYR A 43 -19.85 10.19 -14.89
N ALA A 44 -18.65 10.77 -14.87
CA ALA A 44 -18.16 11.73 -15.86
C ALA A 44 -17.17 11.13 -16.86
N ALA A 45 -17.05 9.80 -16.94
CA ALA A 45 -16.22 9.15 -17.95
C ALA A 45 -16.62 9.60 -19.36
N LEU A 46 -15.64 10.02 -20.18
CA LEU A 46 -15.92 10.54 -21.52
C LEU A 46 -16.24 9.45 -22.54
N GLY A 47 -15.58 8.28 -22.42
CA GLY A 47 -15.74 7.19 -23.38
C GLY A 47 -15.37 7.60 -24.82
N GLY A 48 -16.04 6.99 -25.78
CA GLY A 48 -15.84 7.18 -27.22
C GLY A 48 -16.57 8.37 -27.86
N ARG A 49 -17.13 9.30 -27.06
CA ARG A 49 -17.93 10.45 -27.52
C ARG A 49 -17.21 11.26 -28.61
N GLY A 50 -17.93 11.60 -29.68
CA GLY A 50 -17.41 12.44 -30.77
C GLY A 50 -16.34 11.76 -31.63
N GLY A 51 -16.18 10.45 -31.48
CA GLY A 51 -15.08 9.66 -32.01
C GLY A 51 -15.38 8.91 -33.30
N GLU A 52 -14.55 7.91 -33.58
CA GLU A 52 -14.82 6.91 -34.61
C GLU A 52 -15.73 5.79 -34.07
N VAL A 53 -16.41 5.10 -34.99
CA VAL A 53 -17.25 3.96 -34.67
C VAL A 53 -16.61 2.69 -35.22
N TYR A 54 -16.48 1.69 -34.34
CA TYR A 54 -15.95 0.38 -34.71
C TYR A 54 -17.04 -0.67 -34.58
N HIS A 55 -17.32 -1.38 -35.67
CA HIS A 55 -18.32 -2.43 -35.72
C HIS A 55 -17.71 -3.80 -35.49
N VAL A 56 -18.21 -4.51 -34.48
CA VAL A 56 -17.97 -5.93 -34.30
C VAL A 56 -18.92 -6.71 -35.21
N THR A 57 -18.35 -7.38 -36.21
CA THR A 57 -19.07 -8.10 -37.28
C THR A 57 -18.71 -9.58 -37.35
N SER A 58 -17.75 -10.03 -36.54
CA SER A 58 -17.15 -11.36 -36.65
C SER A 58 -17.05 -12.08 -35.30
N HIS A 59 -17.37 -13.38 -35.33
CA HIS A 59 -17.15 -14.31 -34.21
C HIS A 59 -15.73 -14.92 -34.20
N GLU A 60 -14.88 -14.54 -35.15
CA GLU A 60 -13.49 -15.01 -35.19
C GLU A 60 -12.70 -14.51 -33.97
N LEU A 61 -11.66 -15.25 -33.59
CA LEU A 61 -10.87 -14.98 -32.38
C LEU A 61 -10.13 -13.62 -32.43
N THR A 62 -9.59 -13.27 -33.60
CA THR A 62 -8.76 -12.06 -33.82
C THR A 62 -8.89 -11.59 -35.27
N GLY A 63 -8.50 -10.34 -35.52
CA GLY A 63 -8.48 -9.73 -36.86
C GLY A 63 -9.63 -8.75 -37.09
N PRO A 64 -9.65 -8.05 -38.23
CA PRO A 64 -10.63 -7.00 -38.49
C PRO A 64 -12.08 -7.45 -38.29
N GLY A 65 -12.89 -6.62 -37.64
CA GLY A 65 -14.29 -6.88 -37.32
C GLY A 65 -14.52 -7.73 -36.06
N THR A 66 -13.46 -8.15 -35.34
CA THR A 66 -13.60 -8.92 -34.10
C THR A 66 -13.59 -8.01 -32.87
N PHE A 67 -14.18 -8.46 -31.75
CA PHE A 67 -14.13 -7.73 -30.48
C PHE A 67 -12.68 -7.54 -29.96
N TYR A 68 -11.81 -8.52 -30.20
CA TYR A 68 -10.38 -8.41 -29.90
C TYR A 68 -9.72 -7.25 -30.67
N ASP A 69 -9.99 -7.14 -31.97
CA ASP A 69 -9.43 -6.07 -32.81
C ASP A 69 -9.99 -4.71 -32.45
N ALA A 70 -11.30 -4.62 -32.17
CA ALA A 70 -11.97 -3.40 -31.74
C ALA A 70 -11.26 -2.72 -30.55
N LEU A 71 -10.84 -3.53 -29.57
CA LEU A 71 -10.14 -3.04 -28.37
C LEU A 71 -8.64 -2.84 -28.56
N THR A 72 -7.96 -3.80 -29.20
CA THR A 72 -6.48 -3.78 -29.28
C THR A 72 -5.94 -2.77 -30.29
N THR A 73 -6.75 -2.40 -31.30
CA THR A 73 -6.37 -1.41 -32.31
C THR A 73 -6.82 0.02 -31.97
N ALA A 74 -7.53 0.24 -30.86
CA ALA A 74 -7.95 1.57 -30.43
C ALA A 74 -6.74 2.50 -30.31
N GLY A 75 -6.78 3.62 -31.03
CA GLY A 75 -5.73 4.64 -31.04
C GLY A 75 -5.99 5.76 -30.03
N ASP A 76 -5.54 6.96 -30.35
CA ASP A 76 -5.81 8.17 -29.55
C ASP A 76 -7.17 8.81 -29.89
N THR A 77 -7.74 8.48 -31.06
CA THR A 77 -9.09 8.88 -31.46
C THR A 77 -10.10 8.19 -30.54
N PRO A 78 -11.04 8.92 -29.90
CA PRO A 78 -12.13 8.30 -29.15
C PRO A 78 -12.85 7.27 -30.01
N ARG A 79 -13.25 6.14 -29.42
CA ARG A 79 -13.84 5.03 -30.17
C ARG A 79 -15.08 4.50 -29.47
N THR A 80 -16.19 4.45 -30.19
CA THR A 80 -17.39 3.73 -29.78
C THR A 80 -17.45 2.40 -30.49
N ILE A 81 -17.52 1.31 -29.73
CA ILE A 81 -17.59 -0.06 -30.23
C ILE A 81 -19.05 -0.50 -30.19
N VAL A 82 -19.61 -0.80 -31.37
CA VAL A 82 -20.98 -1.30 -31.57
C VAL A 82 -20.94 -2.74 -32.11
N PHE A 83 -22.04 -3.46 -31.96
CA PHE A 83 -22.16 -4.88 -32.31
C PHE A 83 -23.22 -5.09 -33.39
N ASP A 84 -22.80 -5.56 -34.56
CA ASP A 84 -23.67 -5.96 -35.68
C ASP A 84 -24.09 -7.44 -35.55
N ILE A 85 -23.53 -8.15 -34.56
CA ILE A 85 -23.72 -9.58 -34.30
C ILE A 85 -24.10 -9.84 -32.85
N SER A 86 -24.68 -11.01 -32.61
CA SER A 86 -25.15 -11.48 -31.31
C SER A 86 -24.74 -12.92 -31.02
N GLY A 87 -24.84 -13.29 -29.75
CA GLY A 87 -24.47 -14.60 -29.22
C GLY A 87 -23.08 -14.65 -28.59
N GLU A 88 -22.53 -15.86 -28.48
CA GLU A 88 -21.21 -16.07 -27.87
C GLU A 88 -20.09 -15.58 -28.80
N ILE A 89 -19.20 -14.74 -28.28
CA ILE A 89 -17.96 -14.31 -28.92
C ILE A 89 -16.80 -14.82 -28.06
N THR A 90 -16.03 -15.76 -28.61
CA THR A 90 -14.82 -16.26 -27.95
C THR A 90 -13.64 -15.35 -28.28
N THR A 91 -12.83 -14.99 -27.29
CA THR A 91 -11.61 -14.20 -27.49
C THR A 91 -10.41 -14.83 -26.77
N PRO A 92 -9.18 -14.61 -27.28
CA PRO A 92 -7.99 -14.86 -26.47
C PRO A 92 -7.92 -13.87 -25.30
N GLN A 93 -6.90 -13.98 -24.46
CA GLN A 93 -6.63 -12.98 -23.42
C GLN A 93 -6.45 -11.59 -24.05
N ILE A 94 -7.15 -10.60 -23.51
CA ILE A 94 -7.05 -9.19 -23.92
C ILE A 94 -6.33 -8.42 -22.82
N ILE A 95 -5.24 -7.74 -23.18
CA ILE A 95 -4.50 -6.84 -22.29
C ILE A 95 -4.40 -5.48 -22.95
N LEU A 96 -5.11 -4.50 -22.40
CA LEU A 96 -5.05 -3.11 -22.83
C LEU A 96 -4.14 -2.33 -21.89
N LYS A 97 -3.23 -1.54 -22.47
CA LYS A 97 -2.29 -0.69 -21.73
C LYS A 97 -2.32 0.70 -22.31
N ASN A 98 -2.46 1.71 -21.46
CA ASN A 98 -2.46 3.12 -21.86
C ASN A 98 -3.50 3.42 -22.95
N LYS A 99 -4.69 2.81 -22.87
CA LYS A 99 -5.80 3.05 -23.80
C LYS A 99 -6.80 3.99 -23.13
N SER A 100 -7.37 4.92 -23.88
CA SER A 100 -8.37 5.83 -23.34
C SER A 100 -9.50 6.11 -24.31
N ASN A 101 -10.58 6.71 -23.81
CA ASN A 101 -11.71 7.21 -24.59
C ASN A 101 -12.43 6.09 -25.38
N ILE A 102 -12.83 5.03 -24.69
CA ILE A 102 -13.49 3.87 -25.30
C ILE A 102 -14.89 3.69 -24.70
N THR A 103 -15.91 3.66 -25.55
CA THR A 103 -17.24 3.17 -25.20
C THR A 103 -17.46 1.80 -25.79
N ILE A 104 -17.86 0.82 -24.99
CA ILE A 104 -18.30 -0.51 -25.44
C ILE A 104 -19.81 -0.59 -25.23
N ALA A 105 -20.57 -0.49 -26.32
CA ALA A 105 -22.02 -0.37 -26.30
C ALA A 105 -22.69 -1.72 -26.61
N GLY A 106 -22.76 -2.63 -25.64
CA GLY A 106 -23.37 -3.95 -25.80
C GLY A 106 -24.86 -3.91 -26.16
N GLN A 107 -25.57 -2.84 -25.80
CA GLN A 107 -27.00 -2.67 -26.08
C GLN A 107 -27.34 -2.56 -27.57
N THR A 108 -26.36 -2.34 -28.45
CA THR A 108 -26.60 -2.35 -29.90
C THR A 108 -26.73 -3.77 -30.47
N ALA A 109 -26.27 -4.79 -29.74
CA ALA A 109 -26.29 -6.16 -30.22
C ALA A 109 -27.75 -6.63 -30.45
N PRO A 110 -28.05 -7.27 -31.59
CA PRO A 110 -29.39 -7.78 -31.86
C PRO A 110 -29.72 -9.03 -31.00
N GLY A 111 -30.97 -9.51 -31.05
CA GLY A 111 -31.36 -10.77 -30.39
C GLY A 111 -31.12 -10.78 -28.87
N ASP A 112 -30.49 -11.83 -28.35
CA ASP A 112 -30.21 -11.98 -26.91
C ASP A 112 -28.89 -11.30 -26.47
N GLY A 113 -28.38 -10.33 -27.24
CA GLY A 113 -27.15 -9.61 -26.92
C GLY A 113 -25.87 -10.42 -27.15
N VAL A 114 -24.79 -10.05 -26.46
CA VAL A 114 -23.44 -10.65 -26.62
C VAL A 114 -22.90 -11.17 -25.29
N THR A 115 -22.46 -12.43 -25.31
CA THR A 115 -21.66 -13.02 -24.23
C THR A 115 -20.22 -13.17 -24.69
N ILE A 116 -19.30 -12.52 -23.99
CA ILE A 116 -17.87 -12.63 -24.19
C ILE A 116 -17.33 -13.81 -23.38
N ARG A 117 -16.79 -14.80 -24.09
CA ARG A 117 -16.04 -15.91 -23.51
C ARG A 117 -14.55 -15.67 -23.69
N SER A 118 -13.87 -15.22 -22.65
CA SER A 118 -12.45 -14.86 -22.70
C SER A 118 -11.67 -15.50 -21.55
N ASN A 119 -10.37 -15.70 -21.76
CA ASN A 119 -9.47 -16.13 -20.69
C ASN A 119 -9.28 -15.05 -19.60
N ASN A 120 -9.27 -13.77 -19.97
CA ASN A 120 -9.26 -12.58 -19.10
C ASN A 120 -9.27 -11.31 -19.99
N ILE A 121 -9.95 -10.25 -19.56
CA ILE A 121 -9.80 -8.88 -20.08
C ILE A 121 -9.20 -7.96 -19.02
N ARG A 122 -7.99 -7.44 -19.28
CA ARG A 122 -7.25 -6.57 -18.36
C ARG A 122 -7.04 -5.17 -18.93
N PHE A 123 -7.33 -4.15 -18.12
CA PHE A 123 -7.04 -2.75 -18.38
C PHE A 123 -5.94 -2.29 -17.43
N TYR A 124 -4.85 -1.76 -17.99
CA TYR A 124 -3.76 -1.14 -17.25
C TYR A 124 -3.57 0.29 -17.72
N ASP A 125 -3.43 1.22 -16.79
CA ASP A 125 -3.13 2.63 -17.14
C ASP A 125 -4.18 3.24 -18.09
N CYS A 126 -5.42 2.77 -18.06
CA CYS A 126 -6.47 3.22 -18.99
C CYS A 126 -7.28 4.37 -18.40
N SER A 127 -7.88 5.20 -19.25
CA SER A 127 -8.79 6.24 -18.79
C SER A 127 -10.03 6.43 -19.66
N ASP A 128 -11.11 6.95 -19.09
CA ASP A 128 -12.32 7.29 -19.85
C ASP A 128 -12.89 6.09 -20.60
N ILE A 129 -13.24 5.05 -19.82
CA ILE A 129 -13.77 3.78 -20.33
C ILE A 129 -15.23 3.64 -19.89
N ILE A 130 -16.12 3.38 -20.86
CA ILE A 130 -17.55 3.11 -20.63
C ILE A 130 -17.83 1.68 -21.13
N ILE A 131 -18.42 0.83 -20.30
CA ILE A 131 -18.85 -0.54 -20.66
C ILE A 131 -20.31 -0.72 -20.28
N ARG A 132 -21.17 -1.09 -21.25
CA ARG A 132 -22.62 -1.25 -21.02
C ARG A 132 -23.18 -2.52 -21.64
N TYR A 133 -24.13 -3.17 -20.95
CA TYR A 133 -24.97 -4.27 -21.47
C TYR A 133 -24.20 -5.43 -22.12
N LEU A 134 -23.11 -5.86 -21.48
CA LEU A 134 -22.35 -7.04 -21.90
C LEU A 134 -22.32 -8.11 -20.81
N THR A 135 -22.24 -9.36 -21.26
CA THR A 135 -22.08 -10.51 -20.39
C THR A 135 -20.69 -11.11 -20.57
N PHE A 136 -19.94 -11.28 -19.49
CA PHE A 136 -18.60 -11.87 -19.47
C PHE A 136 -18.62 -13.18 -18.69
N ARG A 137 -18.27 -14.27 -19.36
CA ARG A 137 -18.25 -15.62 -18.77
C ARG A 137 -16.92 -16.29 -19.08
N MET A 138 -16.07 -16.43 -18.07
CA MET A 138 -14.74 -17.03 -18.24
C MET A 138 -14.84 -18.56 -18.32
N GLY A 139 -15.53 -19.19 -17.36
CA GLY A 139 -15.65 -20.64 -17.24
C GLY A 139 -14.36 -21.30 -16.72
N GLU A 140 -14.40 -22.61 -16.48
CA GLU A 140 -13.21 -23.33 -16.03
C GLU A 140 -12.16 -23.43 -17.16
N LEU A 141 -11.00 -22.82 -16.92
CA LEU A 141 -9.86 -22.80 -17.84
C LEU A 141 -8.61 -23.38 -17.16
N SER A 142 -7.59 -23.72 -17.94
CA SER A 142 -6.30 -24.19 -17.42
C SER A 142 -5.52 -23.12 -16.66
N VAL A 143 -5.84 -21.85 -16.88
CA VAL A 143 -5.27 -20.69 -16.19
C VAL A 143 -6.30 -20.15 -15.20
N LYS A 144 -5.86 -19.95 -13.96
CA LYS A 144 -6.67 -19.33 -12.89
C LYS A 144 -6.52 -17.82 -12.94
N ASP A 145 -7.61 -17.10 -13.11
CA ASP A 145 -7.59 -15.65 -13.29
C ASP A 145 -8.98 -15.00 -13.10
N ASP A 146 -8.98 -13.68 -13.13
CA ASP A 146 -10.17 -12.83 -13.03
C ASP A 146 -10.95 -12.78 -14.35
N ALA A 147 -12.27 -12.66 -14.28
CA ALA A 147 -13.05 -12.44 -15.51
C ALA A 147 -12.77 -11.04 -16.10
N MET A 148 -12.65 -10.01 -15.25
CA MET A 148 -12.25 -8.67 -15.65
C MET A 148 -11.42 -7.95 -14.58
N TYR A 149 -10.40 -7.22 -15.03
CA TYR A 149 -9.41 -6.59 -14.16
C TYR A 149 -9.05 -5.17 -14.60
N PHE A 150 -9.09 -4.21 -13.67
CA PHE A 150 -8.62 -2.83 -13.86
C PHE A 150 -7.48 -2.52 -12.89
N GLU A 151 -6.37 -1.99 -13.41
CA GLU A 151 -5.25 -1.51 -12.61
C GLU A 151 -4.77 -0.13 -13.05
N ASP A 152 -4.62 0.77 -12.09
CA ASP A 152 -4.22 2.16 -12.29
C ASP A 152 -5.08 2.91 -13.33
N CYS A 153 -6.37 2.58 -13.42
CA CYS A 153 -7.30 3.14 -14.40
C CYS A 153 -8.11 4.32 -13.82
N GLN A 154 -8.51 5.28 -14.66
CA GLN A 154 -9.16 6.51 -14.20
C GLN A 154 -10.43 6.81 -14.99
N ASN A 155 -11.46 7.38 -14.35
CA ASN A 155 -12.70 7.75 -15.03
C ASN A 155 -13.32 6.56 -15.78
N VAL A 156 -13.77 5.55 -15.05
CA VAL A 156 -14.35 4.33 -15.63
C VAL A 156 -15.77 4.16 -15.14
N ILE A 157 -16.70 3.80 -16.03
CA ILE A 157 -18.03 3.37 -15.64
C ILE A 157 -18.40 2.04 -16.31
N ILE A 158 -18.83 1.09 -15.48
CA ILE A 158 -19.39 -0.19 -15.89
C ILE A 158 -20.86 -0.17 -15.47
N ASP A 159 -21.74 -0.34 -16.42
CA ASP A 159 -23.19 -0.21 -16.23
C ASP A 159 -23.88 -1.43 -16.85
N HIS A 160 -24.87 -2.00 -16.14
CA HIS A 160 -25.72 -3.05 -16.70
C HIS A 160 -24.92 -4.22 -17.32
N SER A 161 -23.84 -4.65 -16.69
CA SER A 161 -23.00 -5.72 -17.22
C SER A 161 -22.97 -6.91 -16.26
N SER A 162 -22.84 -8.11 -16.82
CA SER A 162 -22.85 -9.35 -16.04
C SER A 162 -21.50 -10.04 -16.11
N PHE A 163 -21.00 -10.49 -14.97
CA PHE A 163 -19.69 -11.14 -14.83
C PHE A 163 -19.86 -12.42 -14.04
N SER A 164 -19.40 -13.55 -14.60
CA SER A 164 -19.46 -14.83 -13.89
C SER A 164 -18.34 -15.81 -14.24
N TRP A 165 -18.26 -16.86 -13.42
CA TRP A 165 -17.42 -18.03 -13.65
C TRP A 165 -15.93 -17.73 -13.76
N ALA A 166 -15.49 -16.65 -13.12
CA ALA A 166 -14.07 -16.42 -12.90
C ALA A 166 -13.48 -17.53 -12.03
N THR A 167 -12.19 -17.75 -12.13
CA THR A 167 -11.49 -18.81 -11.39
C THR A 167 -10.55 -18.26 -10.31
N ASP A 168 -10.42 -16.93 -10.26
CA ASP A 168 -9.87 -16.13 -9.17
C ASP A 168 -10.94 -15.09 -8.71
N GLU A 169 -10.84 -13.80 -9.07
CA GLU A 169 -11.90 -12.82 -8.80
C GLU A 169 -12.85 -12.58 -9.98
N VAL A 170 -14.15 -12.35 -9.73
CA VAL A 170 -15.08 -12.00 -10.82
C VAL A 170 -14.75 -10.63 -11.43
N LEU A 171 -14.63 -9.59 -10.58
CA LEU A 171 -14.29 -8.23 -11.02
C LEU A 171 -13.35 -7.55 -10.03
N SER A 172 -12.15 -7.17 -10.49
CA SER A 172 -11.15 -6.50 -9.66
C SER A 172 -10.80 -5.10 -10.17
N ILE A 173 -10.64 -4.16 -9.23
CA ILE A 173 -10.16 -2.79 -9.44
C ILE A 173 -9.04 -2.54 -8.43
N LYS A 174 -7.82 -2.24 -8.89
CA LYS A 174 -6.63 -2.10 -8.02
C LYS A 174 -5.75 -0.94 -8.44
N SER A 175 -4.82 -0.51 -7.59
CA SER A 175 -3.65 0.28 -8.02
C SER A 175 -2.36 -0.47 -7.78
N LYS A 176 -1.35 -0.20 -8.60
CA LYS A 176 -0.02 -0.84 -8.51
C LYS A 176 0.77 -0.37 -7.30
N ASN A 177 0.64 0.92 -6.95
CA ASN A 177 1.35 1.53 -5.83
C ASN A 177 0.35 1.95 -4.74
N TYR A 178 0.43 1.29 -3.58
CA TYR A 178 -0.43 1.56 -2.43
C TYR A 178 -0.17 2.94 -1.79
N ASP A 179 1.06 3.44 -1.87
CA ASP A 179 1.45 4.74 -1.30
C ASP A 179 1.03 5.91 -2.20
N ASN A 180 0.78 5.63 -3.48
CA ASN A 180 0.34 6.61 -4.47
C ASN A 180 -0.67 5.97 -5.44
N PRO A 181 -1.89 5.68 -4.97
CA PRO A 181 -2.87 4.95 -5.77
C PRO A 181 -3.36 5.79 -6.95
N ARG A 182 -3.38 5.17 -8.14
CA ARG A 182 -3.81 5.84 -9.37
C ARG A 182 -5.20 5.47 -9.83
N SER A 183 -5.73 4.31 -9.43
CA SER A 183 -7.12 3.97 -9.73
C SER A 183 -8.05 4.91 -8.99
N LYS A 184 -8.84 5.70 -9.73
CA LYS A 184 -9.74 6.72 -9.17
C LYS A 184 -10.86 7.04 -10.14
N ASN A 185 -11.96 7.55 -9.61
CA ASN A 185 -13.14 7.96 -10.37
C ASN A 185 -13.75 6.77 -11.12
N ILE A 186 -14.08 5.70 -10.40
CA ILE A 186 -14.62 4.48 -11.00
C ILE A 186 -16.00 4.18 -10.42
N THR A 187 -16.99 3.92 -11.26
CA THR A 187 -18.31 3.43 -10.87
C THR A 187 -18.58 2.07 -11.48
N VAL A 188 -19.08 1.12 -10.67
CA VAL A 188 -19.78 -0.06 -11.17
C VAL A 188 -21.23 0.03 -10.70
N GLN A 189 -22.16 0.06 -11.64
CA GLN A 189 -23.58 0.22 -11.36
C GLN A 189 -24.44 -0.81 -12.08
N TRP A 190 -25.57 -1.15 -11.47
CA TRP A 190 -26.58 -2.02 -12.08
C TRP A 190 -26.00 -3.32 -12.66
N SER A 191 -24.95 -3.88 -12.07
CA SER A 191 -24.21 -5.01 -12.65
C SER A 191 -24.37 -6.28 -11.82
N ILE A 192 -24.16 -7.45 -12.44
CA ILE A 192 -24.18 -8.75 -11.75
C ILE A 192 -22.74 -9.26 -11.62
N ILE A 193 -22.31 -9.59 -10.41
CA ILE A 193 -21.00 -10.14 -10.06
C ILE A 193 -21.22 -11.48 -9.34
N SER A 194 -21.10 -12.59 -10.04
CA SER A 194 -21.64 -13.86 -9.53
C SER A 194 -20.83 -15.11 -9.87
N GLU A 195 -21.08 -16.18 -9.12
CA GLU A 195 -20.60 -17.55 -9.41
C GLU A 195 -19.10 -17.63 -9.75
N ALA A 196 -18.24 -16.99 -8.95
CA ALA A 196 -16.82 -17.32 -8.96
C ALA A 196 -16.63 -18.82 -8.66
N LEU A 197 -15.82 -19.51 -9.46
CA LEU A 197 -15.68 -20.97 -9.38
C LEU A 197 -14.75 -21.39 -8.24
N LEU A 198 -15.11 -22.48 -7.56
CA LEU A 198 -14.25 -23.12 -6.56
C LEU A 198 -12.92 -23.60 -7.20
N THR A 199 -11.80 -23.62 -6.48
CA THR A 199 -11.67 -23.48 -5.02
C THR A 199 -11.30 -22.08 -4.52
N HIS A 200 -11.06 -21.12 -5.43
CA HIS A 200 -10.71 -19.73 -5.09
C HIS A 200 -11.82 -18.77 -5.56
N SER A 201 -13.05 -19.03 -5.11
CA SER A 201 -14.26 -18.32 -5.51
C SER A 201 -14.35 -16.93 -4.85
N MET A 202 -13.98 -15.87 -5.58
CA MET A 202 -13.94 -14.50 -5.05
C MET A 202 -14.78 -13.51 -5.88
N GLY A 203 -15.55 -12.63 -5.23
CA GLY A 203 -16.35 -11.61 -5.92
C GLY A 203 -15.48 -10.50 -6.52
N GLY A 204 -14.55 -9.93 -5.76
CA GLY A 204 -13.67 -8.88 -6.26
C GLY A 204 -12.79 -8.18 -5.24
N LEU A 205 -11.56 -7.84 -5.64
CA LEU A 205 -10.70 -6.88 -4.95
C LEU A 205 -11.02 -5.47 -5.47
N ILE A 206 -11.65 -4.64 -4.65
CA ILE A 206 -12.05 -3.28 -5.02
C ILE A 206 -11.26 -2.29 -4.18
N GLU A 207 -10.11 -1.90 -4.71
CA GLU A 207 -9.08 -1.21 -3.96
C GLU A 207 -8.67 0.13 -4.60
N MET A 208 -8.64 1.14 -3.73
CA MET A 208 -7.89 2.40 -3.83
C MET A 208 -8.56 3.59 -4.54
N ASN A 209 -8.10 4.77 -4.08
CA ASN A 209 -8.59 6.14 -4.29
C ASN A 209 -10.11 6.32 -4.20
N THR A 210 -10.86 6.44 -5.31
CA THR A 210 -12.28 6.82 -5.32
C THR A 210 -13.13 5.87 -6.18
N ILE A 211 -13.89 4.98 -5.55
CA ILE A 211 -14.70 3.96 -6.24
C ILE A 211 -16.13 3.93 -5.67
N THR A 212 -17.12 3.89 -6.57
CA THR A 212 -18.53 3.67 -6.24
C THR A 212 -18.98 2.30 -6.77
N MET A 213 -19.64 1.53 -5.93
CA MET A 213 -20.35 0.30 -6.29
C MET A 213 -21.81 0.47 -5.86
N HIS A 214 -22.75 0.63 -6.80
CA HIS A 214 -24.17 0.76 -6.44
C HIS A 214 -25.15 -0.04 -7.29
N HIS A 215 -26.26 -0.46 -6.67
CA HIS A 215 -27.31 -1.24 -7.34
C HIS A 215 -26.79 -2.49 -8.04
N ASN A 216 -25.71 -3.09 -7.53
CA ASN A 216 -25.18 -4.33 -8.07
C ASN A 216 -25.72 -5.55 -7.33
N LEU A 217 -25.71 -6.69 -8.00
CA LEU A 217 -25.98 -8.00 -7.41
C LEU A 217 -24.66 -8.78 -7.27
N TYR A 218 -24.29 -9.09 -6.04
CA TYR A 218 -23.30 -10.11 -5.72
C TYR A 218 -24.01 -11.41 -5.34
N ALA A 219 -23.71 -12.51 -6.03
CA ALA A 219 -24.37 -13.79 -5.76
C ALA A 219 -23.43 -14.98 -5.90
N HIS A 220 -23.49 -15.91 -4.94
CA HIS A 220 -22.82 -17.21 -5.02
C HIS A 220 -21.28 -17.14 -5.16
N ASN A 221 -20.62 -16.15 -4.55
CA ASN A 221 -19.16 -16.14 -4.41
C ASN A 221 -18.76 -16.48 -2.96
N ASN A 222 -17.68 -17.24 -2.78
CA ASN A 222 -17.26 -17.65 -1.44
C ASN A 222 -16.77 -16.48 -0.58
N ASP A 223 -16.01 -15.54 -1.13
CA ASP A 223 -15.37 -14.47 -0.36
C ASP A 223 -15.27 -13.19 -1.22
N ARG A 224 -14.94 -12.04 -0.60
CA ARG A 224 -14.70 -10.73 -1.22
C ARG A 224 -15.90 -10.26 -2.02
N ASN A 225 -17.02 -10.03 -1.34
CA ASN A 225 -18.27 -9.54 -1.95
C ASN A 225 -18.61 -8.09 -1.55
N PRO A 226 -17.79 -7.07 -1.84
CA PRO A 226 -16.37 -7.03 -2.25
C PRO A 226 -15.38 -7.02 -1.07
N LYS A 227 -14.06 -7.10 -1.35
CA LYS A 227 -13.01 -6.64 -0.42
C LYS A 227 -12.55 -5.24 -0.76
N THR A 228 -12.62 -4.33 0.21
CA THR A 228 -12.48 -2.89 -0.04
C THR A 228 -11.31 -2.24 0.70
N LYS A 229 -10.70 -1.23 0.05
CA LYS A 229 -9.67 -0.32 0.59
C LYS A 229 -9.77 1.04 -0.11
N GLY A 230 -9.27 2.12 0.50
CA GLY A 230 -9.37 3.47 -0.07
C GLY A 230 -10.74 4.11 0.21
N GLN A 231 -11.16 5.08 -0.61
CA GLN A 231 -12.47 5.75 -0.50
C GLN A 231 -13.50 4.96 -1.31
N MET A 232 -14.47 4.38 -0.60
CA MET A 232 -15.43 3.41 -1.14
C MET A 232 -16.86 3.86 -0.87
N ASP A 233 -17.69 3.99 -1.90
CA ASP A 233 -19.13 4.20 -1.76
C ASP A 233 -19.87 2.93 -2.19
N PHE A 234 -20.35 2.15 -1.21
CA PHE A 234 -21.04 0.88 -1.42
C PHE A 234 -22.53 1.03 -1.06
N VAL A 235 -23.36 1.31 -2.07
CA VAL A 235 -24.72 1.83 -1.89
C VAL A 235 -25.77 0.96 -2.58
N ASN A 236 -26.82 0.54 -1.88
CA ASN A 236 -27.97 -0.18 -2.47
C ASN A 236 -27.63 -1.45 -3.27
N ASN A 237 -26.58 -2.17 -2.89
CA ASN A 237 -26.24 -3.47 -3.48
C ASN A 237 -27.01 -4.60 -2.78
N VAL A 238 -27.24 -5.69 -3.51
CA VAL A 238 -27.74 -6.95 -2.96
C VAL A 238 -26.58 -7.94 -2.90
N VAL A 239 -26.35 -8.54 -1.74
CA VAL A 239 -25.29 -9.55 -1.53
C VAL A 239 -25.95 -10.83 -1.05
N TYR A 240 -25.92 -11.88 -1.87
CA TYR A 240 -26.62 -13.14 -1.62
C TYR A 240 -25.69 -14.36 -1.62
N ASN A 241 -25.94 -15.26 -0.67
CA ASN A 241 -25.29 -16.58 -0.58
C ASN A 241 -23.76 -16.51 -0.64
N TRP A 242 -23.16 -15.60 0.14
CA TRP A 242 -21.72 -15.58 0.36
C TRP A 242 -21.28 -16.90 0.99
N GLY A 243 -20.01 -17.27 0.86
CA GLY A 243 -19.44 -18.41 1.57
C GLY A 243 -18.91 -18.01 2.93
N GLN A 244 -17.68 -17.53 2.98
CA GLN A 244 -17.03 -17.01 4.17
C GLN A 244 -17.25 -15.52 4.36
N PHE A 245 -16.95 -14.68 3.36
CA PHE A 245 -16.92 -13.22 3.58
C PHE A 245 -17.88 -12.48 2.63
N PRO A 246 -18.87 -11.76 3.17
CA PRO A 246 -19.68 -10.81 2.43
C PRO A 246 -18.84 -9.56 2.13
N TYR A 247 -19.07 -8.43 2.81
CA TYR A 247 -18.27 -7.22 2.64
C TYR A 247 -17.03 -7.25 3.53
N VAL A 248 -15.83 -7.19 2.95
CA VAL A 248 -14.56 -7.16 3.69
C VAL A 248 -14.03 -5.73 3.81
N ALA A 249 -13.91 -5.23 5.04
CA ALA A 249 -13.47 -3.88 5.35
C ALA A 249 -11.96 -3.81 5.64
N GLY A 250 -11.12 -3.71 4.60
CA GLY A 250 -9.66 -3.61 4.70
C GLY A 250 -8.92 -4.96 4.82
N GLY A 251 -9.42 -5.88 5.65
CA GLY A 251 -8.77 -7.17 5.91
C GLY A 251 -7.49 -7.04 6.74
N GLU A 252 -6.45 -7.80 6.41
CA GLU A 252 -5.15 -7.78 7.10
C GLU A 252 -4.25 -6.60 6.68
N SER A 253 -4.79 -5.65 5.93
CA SER A 253 -4.02 -4.56 5.33
C SER A 253 -3.83 -3.39 6.30
N GLY A 254 -2.61 -2.85 6.36
CA GLY A 254 -2.33 -1.56 7.01
C GLY A 254 -2.80 -0.33 6.20
N THR A 255 -3.40 -0.54 5.02
CA THR A 255 -3.88 0.54 4.16
C THR A 255 -5.16 1.14 4.73
N LYS A 256 -5.26 2.47 4.72
CA LYS A 256 -6.45 3.18 5.21
C LYS A 256 -7.64 3.00 4.28
N GLY A 257 -8.82 2.84 4.89
CA GLY A 257 -10.11 2.79 4.21
C GLY A 257 -11.08 3.82 4.76
N PHE A 258 -11.92 4.35 3.87
CA PHE A 258 -13.00 5.29 4.18
C PHE A 258 -14.22 4.82 3.39
N GLY A 259 -15.05 3.99 4.01
CA GLY A 259 -16.18 3.33 3.36
C GLY A 259 -17.51 3.92 3.79
N ASN A 260 -18.38 4.25 2.84
CA ASN A 260 -19.82 4.34 3.05
C ASN A 260 -20.45 2.99 2.70
N VAL A 261 -21.20 2.39 3.63
CA VAL A 261 -22.00 1.19 3.39
C VAL A 261 -23.44 1.53 3.73
N VAL A 262 -24.25 1.79 2.71
CA VAL A 262 -25.57 2.41 2.85
C VAL A 262 -26.63 1.70 2.03
N GLY A 263 -27.79 1.40 2.61
CA GLY A 263 -28.94 0.95 1.82
C GLY A 263 -28.82 -0.47 1.25
N ASN A 264 -27.82 -1.27 1.65
CA ASN A 264 -27.57 -2.59 1.07
C ASN A 264 -28.45 -3.66 1.72
N TYR A 265 -28.69 -4.76 1.00
CA TYR A 265 -29.40 -5.93 1.51
C TYR A 265 -28.50 -7.18 1.43
N PHE A 266 -28.09 -7.68 2.60
CA PHE A 266 -27.31 -8.91 2.75
C PHE A 266 -28.25 -10.08 3.08
N ILE A 267 -28.28 -11.11 2.22
CA ILE A 267 -29.19 -12.25 2.35
C ILE A 267 -28.37 -13.53 2.42
N ALA A 268 -28.43 -14.22 3.56
CA ALA A 268 -27.68 -15.45 3.79
C ALA A 268 -28.29 -16.60 2.99
N GLY A 269 -27.43 -17.33 2.26
CA GLY A 269 -27.83 -18.55 1.55
C GLY A 269 -27.27 -19.81 2.21
N ILE A 270 -27.45 -20.94 1.54
CA ILE A 270 -27.01 -22.25 2.06
C ILE A 270 -25.51 -22.30 2.37
N ASN A 271 -24.68 -21.55 1.65
CA ASN A 271 -23.23 -21.52 1.83
C ASN A 271 -22.74 -20.54 2.91
N SER A 272 -23.58 -19.61 3.38
CA SER A 272 -23.16 -18.49 4.23
C SER A 272 -22.74 -18.91 5.63
N VAL A 273 -21.48 -18.66 5.96
CA VAL A 273 -20.90 -18.84 7.29
C VAL A 273 -21.05 -17.54 8.07
N ASP A 274 -21.22 -17.67 9.39
CA ASP A 274 -21.45 -16.56 10.32
C ASP A 274 -22.46 -15.52 9.80
N PRO A 275 -23.68 -15.97 9.45
CA PRO A 275 -24.62 -15.17 8.66
C PRO A 275 -25.13 -13.92 9.38
N GLN A 276 -24.84 -13.77 10.68
CA GLN A 276 -25.12 -12.57 11.46
C GLN A 276 -24.22 -11.37 11.12
N TYR A 277 -23.09 -11.57 10.42
CA TYR A 277 -22.15 -10.50 10.07
C TYR A 277 -22.17 -10.20 8.57
N ALA A 278 -22.54 -8.97 8.20
CA ALA A 278 -22.46 -8.46 6.83
C ALA A 278 -21.12 -7.76 6.55
N ILE A 279 -20.46 -7.23 7.59
CA ILE A 279 -19.20 -6.48 7.51
C ILE A 279 -18.16 -7.23 8.32
N VAL A 280 -17.12 -7.71 7.65
CA VAL A 280 -16.12 -8.60 8.26
C VAL A 280 -14.70 -8.14 7.98
N ARG A 281 -13.77 -8.68 8.80
CA ARG A 281 -12.32 -8.42 8.77
C ARG A 281 -11.98 -6.94 8.74
N GLY A 282 -12.64 -6.17 9.60
CA GLY A 282 -12.26 -4.80 9.92
C GLY A 282 -10.91 -4.72 10.63
N ASN A 283 -10.37 -3.51 10.70
CA ASN A 283 -9.17 -3.19 11.46
C ASN A 283 -9.17 -1.69 11.82
N GLU A 284 -8.17 -1.26 12.59
CA GLU A 284 -8.00 0.12 13.05
C GLU A 284 -7.70 1.13 11.93
N ASN A 285 -7.40 0.68 10.71
CA ASN A 285 -7.12 1.52 9.55
C ASN A 285 -8.35 1.76 8.68
N TYR A 286 -9.45 1.03 8.88
CA TYR A 286 -10.67 1.16 8.09
C TYR A 286 -11.77 1.91 8.84
N LYS A 287 -12.08 3.12 8.37
CA LYS A 287 -13.21 3.93 8.86
C LYS A 287 -14.45 3.66 8.03
N LEU A 288 -15.57 3.41 8.70
CA LEU A 288 -16.82 2.96 8.10
C LEU A 288 -18.00 3.82 8.55
N TYR A 289 -18.74 4.36 7.60
CA TYR A 289 -20.09 4.87 7.84
C TYR A 289 -21.10 3.80 7.43
N LEU A 290 -21.96 3.39 8.37
CA LEU A 290 -22.97 2.36 8.17
C LEU A 290 -24.36 2.96 8.38
N HIS A 291 -25.27 2.81 7.41
CA HIS A 291 -26.63 3.35 7.52
C HIS A 291 -27.66 2.58 6.71
N ASN A 292 -28.81 2.25 7.31
CA ASN A 292 -29.95 1.60 6.67
C ASN A 292 -29.56 0.37 5.84
N ASN A 293 -28.82 -0.58 6.42
CA ASN A 293 -28.54 -1.84 5.74
C ASN A 293 -29.39 -2.94 6.37
N LEU A 294 -29.90 -3.86 5.56
CA LEU A 294 -30.62 -5.03 6.06
C LEU A 294 -29.75 -6.27 5.99
N ILE A 295 -29.84 -7.11 7.02
CA ILE A 295 -29.27 -8.45 7.00
C ILE A 295 -30.36 -9.49 7.31
N ASP A 296 -30.50 -10.45 6.41
CA ASP A 296 -31.32 -11.65 6.55
C ASP A 296 -30.41 -12.84 6.81
N SER A 297 -30.23 -13.18 8.09
CA SER A 297 -29.23 -14.15 8.55
C SER A 297 -29.80 -15.55 8.81
N ASN A 298 -31.13 -15.71 8.79
CA ASN A 298 -31.80 -16.86 9.40
C ASN A 298 -31.97 -18.07 8.45
N LYS A 299 -31.82 -17.86 7.13
CA LYS A 299 -31.93 -18.87 6.07
C LYS A 299 -33.27 -19.61 6.05
N ASN A 300 -34.36 -18.93 6.40
CA ASN A 300 -35.69 -19.53 6.48
C ASN A 300 -36.46 -19.54 5.13
N GLY A 301 -35.89 -18.96 4.07
CA GLY A 301 -36.52 -18.87 2.75
C GLY A 301 -37.53 -17.72 2.61
N ILE A 302 -37.65 -16.85 3.62
CA ILE A 302 -38.53 -15.69 3.67
C ILE A 302 -37.64 -14.45 3.70
N LEU A 303 -37.90 -13.47 2.84
CA LEU A 303 -37.16 -12.22 2.85
C LEU A 303 -37.65 -11.34 4.01
N ASP A 304 -37.00 -11.46 5.18
CA ASP A 304 -37.40 -10.77 6.42
C ASP A 304 -36.24 -10.14 7.19
N GLY A 305 -35.15 -9.85 6.48
CA GLY A 305 -33.96 -9.17 7.02
C GLY A 305 -34.23 -7.86 7.77
N THR A 306 -33.33 -7.54 8.71
CA THR A 306 -33.47 -6.40 9.63
C THR A 306 -32.20 -5.56 9.68
N ASP A 307 -32.33 -4.28 10.03
CA ASP A 307 -31.16 -3.42 10.33
C ASP A 307 -30.73 -3.65 11.78
N THR A 308 -29.60 -4.34 11.95
CA THR A 308 -29.00 -4.63 13.26
C THR A 308 -27.96 -3.58 13.67
N GLY A 309 -27.78 -2.51 12.88
CA GLY A 309 -26.78 -1.48 13.09
C GLY A 309 -25.38 -2.07 13.21
N ALA A 310 -24.64 -1.69 14.26
CA ALA A 310 -23.30 -2.24 14.51
C ALA A 310 -23.29 -3.76 14.78
N GLY A 311 -24.45 -4.39 15.02
CA GLY A 311 -24.56 -5.84 15.22
C GLY A 311 -24.18 -6.69 14.00
N MET A 312 -24.21 -6.12 12.79
CA MET A 312 -23.76 -6.80 11.57
C MET A 312 -22.24 -6.72 11.33
N ILE A 313 -21.48 -6.12 12.26
CA ILE A 313 -20.02 -6.02 12.19
C ILE A 313 -19.39 -7.15 13.00
N GLU A 314 -18.42 -7.84 12.41
CA GLU A 314 -17.65 -8.90 13.08
C GLU A 314 -17.00 -8.40 14.37
N VAL A 315 -17.31 -9.08 15.49
CA VAL A 315 -16.86 -8.67 16.83
C VAL A 315 -15.35 -8.83 17.02
N ASP A 316 -14.76 -9.87 16.46
CA ASP A 316 -13.33 -10.19 16.64
C ASP A 316 -12.42 -9.27 15.82
N ARG A 317 -12.97 -8.60 14.80
CA ARG A 317 -12.25 -7.72 13.87
C ARG A 317 -13.13 -6.54 13.46
N PRO A 318 -13.44 -5.62 14.38
CA PRO A 318 -14.36 -4.53 14.10
C PRO A 318 -13.69 -3.46 13.22
N SER A 319 -14.48 -2.82 12.36
CA SER A 319 -14.10 -1.57 11.69
C SER A 319 -14.30 -0.37 12.63
N ILE A 320 -13.61 0.75 12.36
CA ILE A 320 -13.84 2.00 13.10
C ILE A 320 -15.09 2.69 12.55
N MET A 321 -16.19 2.61 13.28
CA MET A 321 -17.42 3.32 12.94
C MET A 321 -17.25 4.83 13.04
N VAL A 322 -17.75 5.56 12.04
CA VAL A 322 -17.84 7.03 12.06
C VAL A 322 -19.30 7.48 12.04
N PRO A 323 -19.64 8.60 12.71
CA PRO A 323 -21.02 9.05 12.84
C PRO A 323 -21.57 9.78 11.60
N GLU A 324 -20.70 10.25 10.71
CA GLU A 324 -21.06 11.04 9.54
C GLU A 324 -20.68 10.31 8.24
N ARG A 325 -21.55 10.43 7.22
CA ARG A 325 -21.30 9.91 5.89
C ARG A 325 -20.12 10.64 5.27
N PHE A 326 -19.24 9.92 4.58
CA PHE A 326 -18.19 10.56 3.79
C PHE A 326 -18.80 11.24 2.57
N GLU A 327 -18.43 12.51 2.35
CA GLU A 327 -18.92 13.34 1.23
C GLU A 327 -18.31 12.88 -0.10
N TYR A 328 -19.05 12.02 -0.80
CA TYR A 328 -18.75 11.49 -2.14
C TYR A 328 -19.78 11.98 -3.17
N PRO A 329 -19.50 11.87 -4.48
CA PRO A 329 -20.50 12.13 -5.51
C PRO A 329 -21.78 11.34 -5.23
N LEU A 330 -22.92 12.01 -5.36
CA LEU A 330 -24.20 11.42 -4.95
C LEU A 330 -24.58 10.25 -5.86
N VAL A 331 -25.16 9.25 -5.23
CA VAL A 331 -25.87 8.13 -5.84
C VAL A 331 -27.32 8.23 -5.38
N HIS A 332 -28.26 8.01 -6.29
CA HIS A 332 -29.67 7.92 -5.91
C HIS A 332 -29.84 6.77 -4.90
N THR A 333 -30.11 7.11 -3.64
CA THR A 333 -30.14 6.13 -2.55
C THR A 333 -31.59 5.76 -2.23
N GLU A 334 -31.93 4.49 -2.35
CA GLU A 334 -33.25 3.93 -2.06
C GLU A 334 -33.28 3.21 -0.70
N LEU A 335 -34.47 2.83 -0.24
CA LEU A 335 -34.60 1.85 0.85
C LEU A 335 -34.09 0.47 0.38
N PRO A 336 -33.44 -0.32 1.24
CA PRO A 336 -32.89 -1.63 0.86
C PRO A 336 -33.89 -2.58 0.18
N GLU A 337 -35.15 -2.58 0.59
CA GLU A 337 -36.20 -3.42 0.02
C GLU A 337 -36.60 -2.98 -1.38
N ALA A 338 -36.66 -1.66 -1.62
CA ALA A 338 -36.92 -1.12 -2.96
C ALA A 338 -35.74 -1.41 -3.90
N ALA A 339 -34.51 -1.14 -3.41
CA ALA A 339 -33.28 -1.46 -4.12
C ALA A 339 -33.21 -2.96 -4.46
N TYR A 340 -33.58 -3.86 -3.53
CA TYR A 340 -33.64 -5.30 -3.79
C TYR A 340 -34.49 -5.63 -5.03
N HIS A 341 -35.71 -5.09 -5.11
CA HIS A 341 -36.57 -5.33 -6.26
C HIS A 341 -36.01 -4.73 -7.54
N HIS A 342 -35.48 -3.50 -7.48
CA HIS A 342 -34.90 -2.86 -8.65
C HIS A 342 -33.66 -3.59 -9.15
N VAL A 343 -32.69 -3.89 -8.29
CA VAL A 343 -31.49 -4.66 -8.65
C VAL A 343 -31.87 -5.96 -9.32
N LEU A 344 -32.75 -6.76 -8.72
CA LEU A 344 -33.16 -8.04 -9.31
C LEU A 344 -33.91 -7.90 -10.64
N ASN A 345 -34.57 -6.79 -10.92
CA ASN A 345 -35.27 -6.57 -12.19
C ASN A 345 -34.38 -5.94 -13.27
N HIS A 346 -33.39 -5.14 -12.86
CA HIS A 346 -32.71 -4.21 -13.75
C HIS A 346 -31.19 -4.43 -13.85
N SER A 347 -30.54 -5.17 -12.95
CA SER A 347 -29.08 -5.37 -13.02
C SER A 347 -28.61 -6.36 -14.09
N GLY A 348 -27.33 -6.30 -14.44
CA GLY A 348 -26.72 -7.14 -15.47
C GLY A 348 -27.11 -6.69 -16.87
N SER A 349 -26.91 -7.54 -17.87
CA SER A 349 -27.35 -7.28 -19.25
C SER A 349 -28.89 -7.35 -19.37
N SER A 350 -29.58 -6.44 -18.70
CA SER A 350 -31.00 -6.54 -18.35
C SER A 350 -31.95 -6.39 -19.54
N LEU A 351 -31.51 -5.77 -20.62
CA LEU A 351 -32.25 -5.69 -21.88
C LEU A 351 -32.41 -7.07 -22.55
N ALA A 352 -31.50 -7.99 -22.28
CA ALA A 352 -31.45 -9.31 -22.90
C ALA A 352 -30.77 -10.35 -21.99
N ARG A 353 -31.29 -10.53 -20.76
CA ARG A 353 -30.69 -11.49 -19.81
C ARG A 353 -30.70 -12.90 -20.38
N ASP A 354 -29.55 -13.55 -20.32
CA ASP A 354 -29.44 -14.96 -20.67
C ASP A 354 -30.02 -15.85 -19.56
N ALA A 355 -30.13 -17.16 -19.85
CA ALA A 355 -30.68 -18.13 -18.91
C ALA A 355 -29.87 -18.25 -17.60
N VAL A 356 -28.61 -17.84 -17.59
CA VAL A 356 -27.74 -17.91 -16.40
C VAL A 356 -28.02 -16.73 -15.48
N ASP A 357 -28.06 -15.50 -16.01
CA ASP A 357 -28.43 -14.32 -15.22
C ASP A 357 -29.85 -14.43 -14.67
N GLN A 358 -30.77 -14.95 -15.49
CA GLN A 358 -32.15 -15.19 -15.06
C GLN A 358 -32.20 -16.19 -13.89
N ARG A 359 -31.45 -17.29 -13.99
CA ARG A 359 -31.35 -18.28 -12.90
C ARG A 359 -30.78 -17.65 -11.62
N ILE A 360 -29.72 -16.85 -11.71
CA ILE A 360 -29.11 -16.19 -10.54
C ILE A 360 -30.12 -15.28 -9.85
N VAL A 361 -30.86 -14.48 -10.61
CA VAL A 361 -31.92 -13.62 -10.07
C VAL A 361 -33.02 -14.45 -9.40
N ASP A 362 -33.44 -15.55 -10.03
CA ASP A 362 -34.45 -16.42 -9.46
C ASP A 362 -33.95 -17.17 -8.21
N ASP A 363 -32.66 -17.52 -8.15
CA ASP A 363 -32.03 -18.08 -6.96
C ASP A 363 -32.07 -17.10 -5.78
N VAL A 364 -31.84 -15.81 -6.02
CA VAL A 364 -31.97 -14.77 -4.98
C VAL A 364 -33.42 -14.62 -4.52
N ARG A 365 -34.38 -14.60 -5.46
CA ARG A 365 -35.82 -14.48 -5.13
C ARG A 365 -36.34 -15.64 -4.31
N ASN A 366 -35.89 -16.85 -4.63
CA ASN A 366 -36.34 -18.08 -3.99
C ASN A 366 -35.45 -18.50 -2.82
N GLN A 367 -34.37 -17.76 -2.54
CA GLN A 367 -33.31 -18.14 -1.60
C GLN A 367 -32.79 -19.57 -1.85
N THR A 368 -32.55 -19.91 -3.13
CA THR A 368 -32.00 -21.18 -3.60
C THR A 368 -30.58 -21.03 -4.16
N GLY A 369 -30.08 -22.05 -4.87
CA GLY A 369 -28.74 -22.03 -5.46
C GLY A 369 -27.61 -22.35 -4.47
N ALA A 370 -26.42 -22.55 -5.00
CA ALA A 370 -25.22 -22.86 -4.23
C ALA A 370 -23.98 -22.33 -4.95
N ILE A 371 -22.90 -22.07 -4.20
CA ILE A 371 -21.58 -21.80 -4.78
C ILE A 371 -21.12 -23.03 -5.59
N ILE A 372 -20.74 -22.81 -6.84
CA ILE A 372 -20.44 -23.88 -7.80
C ILE A 372 -18.94 -24.10 -8.02
N GLY A 373 -18.57 -25.29 -8.49
CA GLY A 373 -17.18 -25.61 -8.84
C GLY A 373 -16.87 -25.59 -10.32
N HIS A 374 -17.89 -25.55 -11.18
CA HIS A 374 -17.75 -25.52 -12.65
C HIS A 374 -19.08 -25.04 -13.24
N GLU A 375 -19.04 -24.30 -14.34
CA GLU A 375 -20.25 -23.82 -15.04
C GLU A 375 -21.23 -24.95 -15.43
N ASN A 376 -20.73 -26.18 -15.66
CA ASN A 376 -21.57 -27.34 -15.99
C ASN A 376 -22.42 -27.85 -14.81
N ASP A 377 -22.14 -27.42 -13.57
CA ASP A 377 -22.97 -27.75 -12.40
C ASP A 377 -24.40 -27.19 -12.51
N VAL A 378 -24.54 -26.19 -13.37
CA VAL A 378 -25.74 -25.36 -13.49
C VAL A 378 -26.20 -25.22 -14.95
N GLY A 379 -25.72 -26.11 -15.82
CA GLY A 379 -26.16 -26.22 -17.22
C GLY A 379 -25.15 -25.73 -18.27
N GLY A 380 -24.06 -25.07 -17.87
CA GLY A 380 -23.03 -24.56 -18.78
C GLY A 380 -23.47 -23.32 -19.57
N TYR A 381 -22.74 -23.01 -20.65
CA TYR A 381 -22.99 -21.85 -21.50
C TYR A 381 -24.39 -21.92 -22.17
N PRO A 382 -25.23 -20.89 -22.04
CA PRO A 382 -26.56 -20.88 -22.63
C PRO A 382 -26.48 -20.71 -24.16
N VAL A 383 -27.48 -21.25 -24.87
CA VAL A 383 -27.65 -21.00 -26.31
C VAL A 383 -28.40 -19.67 -26.48
N LEU A 384 -27.73 -18.68 -27.06
CA LEU A 384 -28.28 -17.34 -27.28
C LEU A 384 -28.97 -17.24 -28.64
N LYS A 385 -30.15 -16.60 -28.68
CA LYS A 385 -30.85 -16.29 -29.92
C LYS A 385 -30.10 -15.21 -30.69
N LYS A 386 -29.76 -15.54 -31.94
CA LYS A 386 -29.12 -14.61 -32.86
C LYS A 386 -30.14 -13.97 -33.79
N GLU A 387 -30.04 -12.66 -33.96
CA GLU A 387 -30.84 -11.90 -34.93
C GLU A 387 -29.93 -11.05 -35.83
N THR A 388 -30.50 -10.58 -36.94
CA THR A 388 -29.81 -9.68 -37.87
C THR A 388 -29.87 -8.26 -37.33
N ALA A 389 -28.73 -7.57 -37.28
CA ALA A 389 -28.70 -6.15 -36.93
C ALA A 389 -29.51 -5.31 -37.95
N PRO A 390 -30.15 -4.22 -37.51
CA PRO A 390 -30.73 -3.24 -38.42
C PRO A 390 -29.71 -2.75 -39.45
N ALA A 391 -30.19 -2.30 -40.61
CA ALA A 391 -29.32 -1.69 -41.62
C ALA A 391 -28.78 -0.34 -41.11
N ASP A 392 -27.47 -0.15 -41.28
CA ASP A 392 -26.71 1.08 -41.07
C ASP A 392 -25.81 1.23 -42.31
N THR A 393 -26.20 2.13 -43.20
CA THR A 393 -25.66 2.25 -44.56
C THR A 393 -24.31 2.96 -44.58
N ASP A 394 -24.08 3.96 -43.73
CA ASP A 394 -22.85 4.75 -43.69
C ASP A 394 -21.89 4.38 -42.55
N ARG A 395 -22.30 3.46 -41.67
CA ARG A 395 -21.52 2.85 -40.59
C ARG A 395 -21.15 3.83 -39.49
N ASP A 396 -22.07 4.71 -39.13
CA ASP A 396 -21.94 5.63 -38.00
C ASP A 396 -22.46 5.04 -36.67
N GLY A 397 -22.94 3.78 -36.69
CA GLY A 397 -23.45 3.07 -35.52
C GLY A 397 -24.94 3.31 -35.24
N ILE A 398 -25.62 4.08 -36.07
CA ILE A 398 -27.05 4.41 -35.96
C ILE A 398 -27.82 3.71 -37.10
N PRO A 399 -28.93 3.02 -36.82
CA PRO A 399 -29.74 2.43 -37.89
C PRO A 399 -30.39 3.47 -38.81
N ASP A 400 -30.42 3.20 -40.12
CA ASP A 400 -31.04 4.05 -41.15
C ASP A 400 -32.49 4.48 -40.79
N ALA A 401 -33.22 3.57 -40.14
CA ALA A 401 -34.61 3.79 -39.74
C ALA A 401 -34.74 4.79 -38.57
N TRP A 402 -33.78 4.79 -37.64
CA TRP A 402 -33.75 5.74 -36.54
C TRP A 402 -33.34 7.13 -37.05
N GLU A 403 -32.32 7.20 -37.89
CA GLU A 403 -31.87 8.43 -38.53
C GLU A 403 -33.00 9.13 -39.28
N GLN A 404 -33.72 8.40 -40.16
CA GLN A 404 -34.87 8.94 -40.88
C GLN A 404 -35.96 9.45 -39.93
N ALA A 405 -36.18 8.76 -38.80
CA ALA A 405 -37.16 9.19 -37.80
C ALA A 405 -36.74 10.47 -37.06
N LYS A 406 -35.44 10.73 -36.93
CA LYS A 406 -34.88 11.96 -36.31
C LYS A 406 -34.52 13.05 -37.33
N GLY A 407 -34.68 12.78 -38.63
CA GLY A 407 -34.39 13.74 -39.71
C GLY A 407 -32.91 13.85 -40.09
N LEU A 408 -32.13 12.81 -39.78
CA LEU A 408 -30.72 12.64 -40.17
C LEU A 408 -30.61 11.97 -41.55
N ASN A 409 -29.39 11.89 -42.10
CA ASN A 409 -29.15 11.37 -43.44
C ASN A 409 -28.38 10.03 -43.39
N PRO A 410 -29.03 8.89 -43.73
CA PRO A 410 -28.41 7.55 -43.70
C PRO A 410 -27.26 7.27 -44.67
N ASN A 411 -26.68 8.31 -45.27
CA ASN A 411 -25.54 8.21 -46.18
C ASN A 411 -24.43 9.21 -45.81
N ASP A 412 -24.50 9.83 -44.62
CA ASP A 412 -23.57 10.84 -44.12
C ASP A 412 -23.12 10.55 -42.69
N SER A 413 -22.14 9.67 -42.55
CA SER A 413 -21.62 9.23 -41.24
C SER A 413 -20.99 10.33 -40.38
N SER A 414 -20.89 11.57 -40.87
CA SER A 414 -20.45 12.71 -40.06
C SER A 414 -21.56 13.25 -39.15
N ASP A 415 -22.83 12.99 -39.46
CA ASP A 415 -23.95 13.50 -38.67
C ASP A 415 -24.18 12.69 -37.38
N GLY A 416 -23.73 11.44 -37.27
CA GLY A 416 -23.75 10.66 -36.03
C GLY A 416 -23.00 11.30 -34.84
N ASN A 417 -21.99 12.14 -35.14
CA ASN A 417 -21.27 12.96 -34.16
C ASN A 417 -21.88 14.35 -33.94
N GLY A 418 -22.97 14.69 -34.64
CA GLY A 418 -23.73 15.91 -34.43
C GLY A 418 -24.51 15.91 -33.11
N ASP A 419 -24.90 17.10 -32.67
CA ASP A 419 -25.76 17.33 -31.50
C ASP A 419 -26.77 18.41 -31.88
N SER A 420 -27.90 18.00 -32.48
CA SER A 420 -28.93 18.92 -32.95
C SER A 420 -29.78 19.49 -31.82
N ASN A 421 -29.80 18.85 -30.65
CA ASN A 421 -30.66 19.21 -29.52
C ASN A 421 -29.94 20.14 -28.50
N GLY A 422 -28.60 20.19 -28.55
CA GLY A 422 -27.73 21.04 -27.75
C GLY A 422 -27.55 20.61 -26.30
N ASP A 423 -27.87 19.36 -25.96
CA ASP A 423 -27.73 18.81 -24.60
C ASP A 423 -26.32 18.28 -24.30
N GLY A 424 -25.47 18.16 -25.34
CA GLY A 424 -24.08 17.76 -25.28
C GLY A 424 -23.81 16.29 -25.63
N TYR A 425 -24.83 15.45 -25.80
CA TYR A 425 -24.69 14.09 -26.32
C TYR A 425 -24.70 14.08 -27.85
N THR A 426 -23.90 13.21 -28.48
CA THR A 426 -23.98 13.05 -29.94
C THR A 426 -25.25 12.29 -30.34
N HIS A 427 -25.66 12.37 -31.61
CA HIS A 427 -26.80 11.58 -32.11
C HIS A 427 -26.60 10.07 -31.90
N LEU A 428 -25.35 9.57 -32.01
CA LEU A 428 -25.03 8.19 -31.66
C LEU A 428 -25.30 7.92 -30.17
N GLU A 429 -24.86 8.80 -29.27
CA GLU A 429 -25.15 8.65 -27.84
C GLU A 429 -26.66 8.75 -27.54
N ASP A 430 -27.40 9.63 -28.20
CA ASP A 430 -28.86 9.72 -28.11
C ASP A 430 -29.52 8.38 -28.48
N TYR A 431 -29.09 7.75 -29.57
CA TYR A 431 -29.55 6.42 -29.96
C TYR A 431 -29.19 5.37 -28.90
N LEU A 432 -27.94 5.34 -28.43
CA LEU A 432 -27.48 4.41 -27.39
C LEU A 432 -28.24 4.58 -26.07
N ASN A 433 -28.62 5.82 -25.73
CA ASN A 433 -29.39 6.16 -24.54
C ASN A 433 -30.86 5.77 -24.67
N GLU A 434 -31.46 5.94 -25.87
CA GLU A 434 -32.83 5.52 -26.16
C GLU A 434 -32.97 3.99 -26.04
N LEU A 435 -31.97 3.22 -26.50
CA LEU A 435 -31.93 1.77 -26.31
C LEU A 435 -31.87 1.36 -24.82
N ALA A 436 -31.12 2.11 -24.02
CA ALA A 436 -30.83 1.77 -22.64
C ALA A 436 -31.92 2.18 -21.63
N ILE A 437 -32.85 3.07 -22.02
CA ILE A 437 -33.78 3.69 -21.05
C ILE A 437 -34.65 2.69 -20.29
N SER A 438 -35.06 1.60 -20.94
CA SER A 438 -35.87 0.54 -20.31
C SER A 438 -35.08 -0.34 -19.34
N GLY A 439 -33.75 -0.24 -19.35
CA GLY A 439 -32.87 -0.91 -18.40
C GLY A 439 -32.98 -0.33 -16.99
N PHE A 440 -33.40 0.93 -16.82
CA PHE A 440 -33.61 1.56 -15.51
C PHE A 440 -35.05 1.41 -15.01
N PRO A 441 -35.27 1.47 -13.67
CA PRO A 441 -36.62 1.60 -13.12
C PRO A 441 -37.35 2.82 -13.69
N ALA A 442 -38.68 2.71 -13.92
CA ALA A 442 -39.47 3.71 -14.64
C ALA A 442 -39.45 5.14 -14.07
N ASN A 443 -39.03 5.33 -12.81
CA ASN A 443 -38.91 6.64 -12.15
C ASN A 443 -37.47 6.93 -11.67
N TYR A 444 -36.48 6.15 -12.13
CA TYR A 444 -35.09 6.39 -11.75
C TYR A 444 -34.62 7.73 -12.35
N PRO A 445 -33.93 8.58 -11.56
CA PRO A 445 -33.47 9.86 -12.08
C PRO A 445 -32.38 9.64 -13.13
N LEU A 446 -32.66 10.08 -14.36
CA LEU A 446 -31.69 10.04 -15.47
C LEU A 446 -30.72 11.22 -15.46
N THR A 447 -30.94 12.19 -14.57
CA THR A 447 -30.00 13.29 -14.32
C THR A 447 -29.36 13.08 -12.96
N PRO A 448 -28.01 13.05 -12.86
CA PRO A 448 -27.36 12.88 -11.57
C PRO A 448 -27.72 14.02 -10.63
N ALA A 449 -27.89 13.70 -9.35
CA ALA A 449 -28.16 14.73 -8.35
C ALA A 449 -27.03 15.77 -8.33
N ALA A 450 -27.40 17.06 -8.30
CA ALA A 450 -26.43 18.14 -8.26
C ALA A 450 -25.55 18.03 -7.00
N TRP A 451 -24.26 17.78 -7.18
CA TRP A 451 -23.30 17.69 -6.10
C TRP A 451 -22.53 19.02 -5.94
N SER A 452 -22.57 19.57 -4.72
CA SER A 452 -21.90 20.86 -4.39
C SER A 452 -21.05 20.79 -3.11
N GLY A 453 -20.92 19.61 -2.51
CA GLY A 453 -20.06 19.39 -1.35
C GLY A 453 -18.57 19.43 -1.74
N PRO A 454 -17.67 19.84 -0.83
CA PRO A 454 -16.24 19.62 -1.06
C PRO A 454 -15.97 18.10 -1.09
N PRO A 455 -15.19 17.58 -2.07
CA PRO A 455 -14.79 16.18 -2.05
C PRO A 455 -14.16 15.84 -0.70
N PHE A 456 -14.54 14.71 -0.11
CA PHE A 456 -13.87 14.24 1.09
C PHE A 456 -12.37 14.04 0.79
N ILE A 457 -11.53 14.83 1.47
CA ILE A 457 -10.08 14.72 1.42
C ILE A 457 -9.66 13.87 2.64
N PRO A 458 -9.04 12.70 2.45
CA PRO A 458 -8.51 11.92 3.55
C PRO A 458 -7.58 12.79 4.40
N PRO A 459 -7.63 12.70 5.74
CA PRO A 459 -6.72 13.47 6.59
C PRO A 459 -5.27 13.20 6.21
N ALA A 460 -4.51 14.28 5.95
CA ALA A 460 -3.09 14.17 5.69
C ALA A 460 -2.41 13.50 6.88
N GLU A 461 -1.60 12.47 6.63
CA GLU A 461 -0.78 11.92 7.69
C GLU A 461 0.24 12.98 8.13
N PRO A 462 0.37 13.25 9.43
CA PRO A 462 1.53 13.97 9.91
C PRO A 462 2.73 13.07 9.62
N LYS A 463 3.48 13.39 8.55
CA LYS A 463 4.77 12.74 8.32
C LYS A 463 5.64 13.10 9.52
N PRO A 464 6.06 12.13 10.36
CA PRO A 464 7.13 12.41 11.30
C PRO A 464 8.32 12.80 10.43
N THR A 465 8.80 14.04 10.58
CA THR A 465 10.06 14.42 9.95
C THR A 465 11.11 13.50 10.58
N PRO A 466 11.82 12.65 9.80
CA PRO A 466 12.90 11.88 10.38
C PRO A 466 13.90 12.90 10.92
N VAL A 467 14.09 12.93 12.24
CA VAL A 467 15.24 13.61 12.82
C VAL A 467 16.46 12.92 12.20
N PRO A 468 17.30 13.63 11.43
CA PRO A 468 18.50 13.00 10.91
C PRO A 468 19.33 12.54 12.10
N THR A 469 19.55 11.24 12.24
CA THR A 469 20.52 10.73 13.22
C THR A 469 21.87 11.37 12.89
N PRO A 470 22.53 12.06 13.83
CA PRO A 470 23.86 12.61 13.59
C PRO A 470 24.80 11.48 13.15
N ILE A 471 25.22 11.49 11.88
CA ILE A 471 26.20 10.52 11.38
C ILE A 471 27.55 10.91 11.99
N ALA A 472 28.11 10.00 12.78
CA ALA A 472 29.47 10.14 13.31
C ALA A 472 30.44 10.42 12.16
N SER A 473 31.42 11.30 12.40
CA SER A 473 32.46 11.58 11.42
C SER A 473 33.23 10.30 11.06
N MET A 474 33.41 10.02 9.77
CA MET A 474 34.31 8.95 9.33
C MET A 474 35.76 9.44 9.44
N ASP A 475 36.38 9.18 10.58
CA ASP A 475 37.76 9.58 10.88
C ASP A 475 38.73 8.40 10.74
N GLY A 476 39.98 8.69 10.38
CA GLY A 476 41.08 7.73 10.25
C GLY A 476 42.27 8.09 11.13
N LYS A 477 43.39 7.40 10.94
CA LYS A 477 44.67 7.77 11.52
C LYS A 477 45.20 9.08 10.92
N TRP A 478 45.04 9.27 9.61
CA TRP A 478 45.60 10.39 8.86
C TRP A 478 44.56 11.34 8.28
N VAL A 479 43.27 11.03 8.45
CA VAL A 479 42.15 11.85 7.98
C VAL A 479 41.12 12.17 9.05
N ARG A 480 40.47 13.33 8.89
CA ARG A 480 39.31 13.77 9.67
C ARG A 480 38.19 14.14 8.72
N ASN A 481 36.95 13.86 9.13
CA ASN A 481 35.75 14.22 8.38
C ASN A 481 35.76 13.72 6.95
N VAL A 482 35.94 12.42 6.74
CA VAL A 482 35.66 11.85 5.42
C VAL A 482 34.17 12.03 5.13
N PHE A 483 33.84 12.98 4.26
CA PHE A 483 32.49 13.36 3.91
C PHE A 483 32.20 12.95 2.48
N ILE A 484 31.04 12.31 2.30
CA ILE A 484 30.60 11.80 1.00
C ILE A 484 29.36 12.58 0.55
N ASN A 485 29.53 13.43 -0.46
CA ASN A 485 28.43 14.16 -1.08
C ASN A 485 27.91 13.41 -2.30
N ASP A 486 27.31 12.25 -2.09
CA ASP A 486 26.72 11.45 -3.18
C ASP A 486 25.31 11.96 -3.50
N ASN A 487 25.17 12.63 -4.65
CA ASN A 487 23.91 13.19 -5.13
C ASN A 487 23.13 12.23 -6.06
N SER A 488 23.52 10.96 -6.14
CA SER A 488 22.80 9.95 -6.92
C SER A 488 21.46 9.57 -6.25
N LYS A 489 20.60 8.86 -7.00
CA LYS A 489 19.26 8.44 -6.55
C LYS A 489 19.25 7.71 -5.19
N ASN A 490 20.32 6.98 -4.85
CA ASN A 490 20.49 6.27 -3.58
C ASN A 490 21.66 6.84 -2.75
N GLY A 491 21.97 8.12 -2.92
CA GLY A 491 23.20 8.75 -2.44
C GLY A 491 23.46 8.57 -0.94
N SER A 492 22.46 8.77 -0.08
CA SER A 492 22.63 8.58 1.37
C SER A 492 22.93 7.13 1.76
N VAL A 493 22.35 6.14 1.05
CA VAL A 493 22.63 4.72 1.27
C VAL A 493 24.05 4.40 0.80
N ASN A 494 24.44 4.90 -0.37
CA ASN A 494 25.79 4.70 -0.91
C ASN A 494 26.86 5.33 -0.01
N ALA A 495 26.65 6.58 0.41
CA ALA A 495 27.53 7.31 1.33
C ALA A 495 27.81 6.52 2.61
N SER A 496 26.80 5.83 3.16
CA SER A 496 26.97 4.97 4.35
C SER A 496 27.83 3.72 4.12
N LYS A 497 28.15 3.37 2.87
CA LYS A 497 28.98 2.21 2.49
C LYS A 497 30.43 2.59 2.18
N TRP A 498 30.75 3.88 2.11
CA TRP A 498 32.13 4.34 2.12
C TRP A 498 32.74 4.06 3.50
N SER A 499 34.06 3.88 3.55
CA SER A 499 34.73 3.59 4.81
C SER A 499 36.20 3.93 4.76
N VAL A 500 36.75 4.42 5.87
CA VAL A 500 38.20 4.44 6.09
C VAL A 500 38.64 3.04 6.50
N GLN A 501 39.67 2.53 5.83
CA GLN A 501 40.25 1.21 6.02
C GLN A 501 41.74 1.36 6.35
N HIS A 502 42.30 0.38 7.04
CA HIS A 502 43.71 0.36 7.41
C HIS A 502 44.40 -0.86 6.78
N ASN A 503 45.74 -0.80 6.70
CA ASN A 503 46.56 -1.92 6.23
C ASN A 503 46.23 -2.36 4.79
N PHE A 504 46.25 -1.42 3.84
CA PHE A 504 45.99 -1.68 2.42
C PHE A 504 46.86 -2.83 1.88
N GLN A 505 46.27 -3.90 1.36
CA GLN A 505 47.00 -5.10 0.94
C GLN A 505 46.23 -5.98 -0.08
N PRO A 506 46.92 -6.87 -0.81
CA PRO A 506 46.25 -7.85 -1.66
C PRO A 506 45.23 -8.70 -0.88
N GLY A 507 44.07 -8.93 -1.48
CA GLY A 507 42.93 -9.64 -0.88
C GLY A 507 41.85 -8.71 -0.30
N ASP A 508 42.15 -7.42 -0.12
CA ASP A 508 41.19 -6.42 0.34
C ASP A 508 40.02 -6.27 -0.65
N VAL A 509 38.81 -6.12 -0.10
CA VAL A 509 37.59 -5.91 -0.90
C VAL A 509 37.55 -4.46 -1.36
N GLU A 510 37.40 -4.26 -2.67
CA GLU A 510 37.49 -2.95 -3.32
C GLU A 510 36.32 -2.02 -3.01
N TYR A 511 35.09 -2.53 -2.90
CA TYR A 511 33.89 -1.72 -2.70
C TYR A 511 33.09 -2.13 -1.46
N GLY A 512 32.68 -1.15 -0.65
CA GLY A 512 31.96 -1.40 0.61
C GLY A 512 30.54 -1.96 0.45
N ASP A 513 29.93 -1.78 -0.72
CA ASP A 513 28.62 -2.33 -1.10
C ASP A 513 28.71 -3.69 -1.81
N ARG A 514 29.93 -4.23 -1.99
CA ARG A 514 30.21 -5.54 -2.62
C ARG A 514 30.97 -6.47 -1.67
N ALA A 515 30.58 -6.49 -0.40
CA ALA A 515 31.25 -7.29 0.63
C ALA A 515 30.76 -8.74 0.76
N THR A 516 29.60 -9.07 0.18
CA THR A 516 28.99 -10.41 0.26
C THR A 516 28.32 -10.80 -1.07
N GLY A 517 28.31 -12.09 -1.41
CA GLY A 517 27.63 -12.62 -2.61
C GLY A 517 28.58 -13.03 -3.74
N SER A 518 28.05 -13.31 -4.92
CA SER A 518 28.80 -13.88 -6.06
C SER A 518 29.63 -12.87 -6.87
N LYS A 519 29.59 -11.57 -6.52
CA LYS A 519 30.31 -10.48 -7.21
C LYS A 519 31.08 -9.61 -6.21
N ILE A 520 32.04 -10.20 -5.50
CA ILE A 520 32.98 -9.52 -4.62
C ILE A 520 34.25 -9.23 -5.43
N TYR A 521 34.74 -8.00 -5.39
CA TYR A 521 35.95 -7.56 -6.10
C TYR A 521 37.10 -7.48 -5.10
N LYS A 522 38.19 -8.20 -5.36
CA LYS A 522 39.36 -8.23 -4.48
C LYS A 522 40.62 -7.77 -5.19
N LEU A 523 41.41 -6.95 -4.50
CA LEU A 523 42.70 -6.48 -5.02
C LEU A 523 43.69 -7.64 -5.10
N VAL A 524 44.39 -7.75 -6.23
CA VAL A 524 45.35 -8.83 -6.51
C VAL A 524 46.77 -8.31 -6.52
N THR A 525 47.02 -7.17 -7.16
CA THR A 525 48.36 -6.55 -7.23
C THR A 525 48.33 -5.13 -6.70
N ILE A 526 49.27 -4.80 -5.81
CA ILE A 526 49.43 -3.47 -5.21
C ILE A 526 50.92 -3.13 -5.20
N PRO A 527 51.36 -1.91 -5.57
CA PRO A 527 52.75 -1.50 -5.43
C PRO A 527 53.22 -1.57 -3.97
N ASP A 528 54.43 -2.09 -3.74
CA ASP A 528 55.01 -2.28 -2.40
C ASP A 528 54.98 -1.01 -1.54
N ALA A 529 55.15 0.15 -2.17
CA ALA A 529 55.16 1.45 -1.49
C ALA A 529 53.80 1.87 -0.89
N LEU A 530 52.71 1.21 -1.27
CA LEU A 530 51.34 1.48 -0.78
C LEU A 530 50.83 0.40 0.18
N ILE A 531 51.54 -0.72 0.33
CA ILE A 531 51.13 -1.78 1.25
C ILE A 531 51.19 -1.26 2.70
N GLY A 532 50.15 -1.59 3.47
CA GLY A 532 50.04 -1.20 4.87
C GLY A 532 49.48 0.21 5.10
N MET A 533 49.21 0.97 4.04
CA MET A 533 48.71 2.34 4.15
C MET A 533 47.24 2.40 4.58
N GLU A 534 46.83 3.57 5.06
CA GLU A 534 45.42 3.89 5.26
C GLU A 534 44.78 4.25 3.92
N TRP A 535 43.53 3.88 3.72
CA TRP A 535 42.82 4.15 2.48
C TRP A 535 41.34 4.37 2.68
N ILE A 536 40.73 5.14 1.79
CA ILE A 536 39.30 5.42 1.76
C ILE A 536 38.70 4.54 0.68
N ARG A 537 37.91 3.56 1.14
CA ARG A 537 37.20 2.62 0.28
C ARG A 537 35.85 3.21 -0.13
N ALA A 538 35.57 3.15 -1.43
CA ALA A 538 34.34 3.68 -2.02
C ALA A 538 33.19 2.65 -2.05
N ALA A 539 32.00 3.14 -2.37
CA ALA A 539 30.89 2.31 -2.82
C ALA A 539 30.89 2.23 -4.36
N MET A 540 30.64 1.03 -4.92
CA MET A 540 30.59 0.82 -6.36
C MET A 540 29.50 1.67 -7.01
N GLU A 541 28.32 1.71 -6.41
CA GLU A 541 27.18 2.44 -6.99
C GLU A 541 27.30 3.97 -6.91
N SER A 542 28.26 4.52 -6.13
CA SER A 542 28.61 5.95 -6.15
C SER A 542 29.19 6.41 -7.50
N ARG A 543 29.50 5.49 -8.42
CA ARG A 543 29.80 5.80 -9.83
C ARG A 543 28.75 6.66 -10.54
N SER A 544 27.50 6.65 -10.05
CA SER A 544 26.41 7.44 -10.64
C SER A 544 26.32 8.87 -10.10
N ALA A 545 27.18 9.24 -9.14
CA ALA A 545 27.21 10.60 -8.61
C ALA A 545 27.75 11.59 -9.65
N THR A 546 27.32 12.84 -9.55
CA THR A 546 27.78 13.95 -10.41
C THR A 546 28.39 15.12 -9.63
N SER A 547 28.46 15.01 -8.31
CA SER A 547 28.99 16.03 -7.41
C SER A 547 30.46 16.34 -7.70
N SER A 548 30.81 17.62 -7.71
CA SER A 548 32.20 18.11 -7.83
C SER A 548 33.03 17.87 -6.56
N ASP A 549 32.37 17.55 -5.46
CA ASP A 549 32.88 17.34 -4.10
C ASP A 549 32.40 15.99 -3.53
N LEU A 550 32.28 14.96 -4.38
CA LEU A 550 31.83 13.63 -4.00
C LEU A 550 32.54 13.10 -2.74
N LEU A 551 33.85 13.33 -2.63
CA LEU A 551 34.66 12.99 -1.46
C LEU A 551 35.40 14.23 -0.96
N SER A 552 35.33 14.50 0.33
CA SER A 552 36.21 15.49 0.98
C SER A 552 36.70 15.02 2.35
N PHE A 553 37.89 15.46 2.75
CA PHE A 553 38.49 15.15 4.06
C PHE A 553 39.63 16.11 4.40
N TYR A 554 39.89 16.30 5.70
CA TYR A 554 41.09 17.00 6.18
C TYR A 554 42.23 16.02 6.41
N LEU A 555 43.44 16.39 6.01
CA LEU A 555 44.67 15.68 6.36
C LEU A 555 45.24 16.17 7.70
N VAL A 556 45.71 15.24 8.52
CA VAL A 556 46.37 15.58 9.80
C VAL A 556 47.89 15.53 9.77
N ALA A 557 48.49 15.10 8.67
CA ALA A 557 49.93 15.04 8.45
C ALA A 557 50.27 15.36 6.98
N ASP A 558 51.54 15.64 6.70
CA ASP A 558 51.99 15.79 5.32
C ASP A 558 51.92 14.43 4.61
N ALA A 559 51.26 14.38 3.45
CA ALA A 559 51.00 13.12 2.75
C ALA A 559 51.01 13.25 1.22
N GLU A 560 51.50 12.19 0.56
CA GLU A 560 51.17 11.88 -0.82
C GLU A 560 49.79 11.19 -0.84
N VAL A 561 48.79 11.85 -1.42
CA VAL A 561 47.45 11.30 -1.63
C VAL A 561 47.40 10.63 -2.99
N TYR A 562 47.16 9.34 -3.01
CA TYR A 562 47.04 8.52 -4.22
C TYR A 562 45.57 8.30 -4.56
N VAL A 563 45.21 8.50 -5.82
CA VAL A 563 43.91 8.19 -6.40
C VAL A 563 44.07 6.96 -7.29
N VAL A 564 43.28 5.93 -7.02
CA VAL A 564 43.27 4.69 -7.79
C VAL A 564 42.09 4.73 -8.75
N TYR A 565 42.39 4.85 -10.05
CA TYR A 565 41.40 5.22 -11.07
C TYR A 565 41.25 4.14 -12.14
N ASP A 566 40.01 3.75 -12.44
CA ASP A 566 39.67 2.67 -13.37
C ASP A 566 40.15 2.99 -14.81
N THR A 567 41.06 2.17 -15.34
CA THR A 567 41.65 2.35 -16.69
C THR A 567 40.63 2.30 -17.83
N ARG A 568 39.44 1.73 -17.57
CA ARG A 568 38.36 1.61 -18.57
C ARG A 568 37.62 2.92 -18.77
N ILE A 569 37.86 3.94 -17.94
CA ILE A 569 37.29 5.27 -18.11
C ILE A 569 38.29 6.11 -18.92
N PRO A 570 38.01 6.42 -20.20
CA PRO A 570 38.99 7.07 -21.08
C PRO A 570 39.16 8.55 -20.79
N GLU A 571 38.12 9.22 -20.30
CA GLU A 571 38.15 10.65 -19.97
C GLU A 571 38.60 10.84 -18.52
N ILE A 572 39.67 11.62 -18.34
CA ILE A 572 40.20 11.98 -17.02
C ILE A 572 39.42 13.22 -16.53
N PRO A 573 38.75 13.16 -15.36
CA PRO A 573 38.04 14.30 -14.81
C PRO A 573 38.98 15.48 -14.55
N ALA A 574 38.48 16.70 -14.72
CA ALA A 574 39.27 17.93 -14.55
C ALA A 574 39.88 18.07 -13.13
N TRP A 575 39.25 17.49 -12.11
CA TRP A 575 39.80 17.51 -10.74
C TRP A 575 40.99 16.55 -10.58
N LEU A 576 41.08 15.50 -11.40
CA LEU A 576 42.16 14.51 -11.35
C LEU A 576 43.36 14.94 -12.19
N SER A 577 43.17 15.80 -13.20
CA SER A 577 44.25 16.26 -14.09
C SER A 577 45.34 17.09 -13.39
N VAL A 578 45.11 17.53 -12.15
CA VAL A 578 46.11 18.22 -11.31
C VAL A 578 46.97 17.25 -10.47
N TYR A 579 46.71 15.94 -10.56
CA TYR A 579 47.53 14.90 -9.94
C TYR A 579 48.54 14.35 -10.96
N GLU A 580 49.72 13.95 -10.47
CA GLU A 580 50.78 13.33 -11.27
C GLU A 580 50.48 11.84 -11.47
N GLU A 581 50.39 11.38 -12.73
CA GLU A 581 50.29 9.95 -13.03
C GLU A 581 51.62 9.24 -12.75
N THR A 582 51.61 8.18 -11.94
CA THR A 582 52.85 7.54 -11.47
C THR A 582 53.43 6.53 -12.47
N GLY A 583 52.62 6.08 -13.43
CA GLY A 583 52.96 4.97 -14.34
C GLY A 583 52.81 3.58 -13.71
N GLU A 584 52.45 3.49 -12.43
CA GLU A 584 52.17 2.24 -11.72
C GLU A 584 50.68 1.86 -11.85
N THR A 585 50.38 0.56 -11.66
CA THR A 585 49.01 0.04 -11.74
C THR A 585 48.66 -0.88 -10.56
N ILE A 586 47.37 -0.96 -10.28
CA ILE A 586 46.75 -1.93 -9.37
C ILE A 586 45.82 -2.82 -10.21
N SER A 587 45.65 -4.09 -9.84
CA SER A 587 44.67 -4.98 -10.50
C SER A 587 43.78 -5.71 -9.50
N ASP A 588 42.56 -6.05 -9.92
CA ASP A 588 41.63 -6.89 -9.15
C ASP A 588 41.54 -8.34 -9.69
N ASP A 589 40.68 -9.16 -9.07
CA ASP A 589 40.39 -10.55 -9.43
C ASP A 589 39.37 -10.70 -10.57
N GLN A 590 38.88 -9.59 -11.14
CA GLN A 590 37.97 -9.49 -12.29
C GLN A 590 38.67 -8.84 -13.52
N PRO A 591 39.94 -9.21 -13.75
CA PRO A 591 40.95 -8.53 -14.57
C PRO A 591 40.86 -7.01 -14.82
N VAL A 592 40.32 -6.20 -13.90
CA VAL A 592 40.32 -4.74 -14.04
C VAL A 592 41.68 -4.18 -13.63
N GLN A 593 42.20 -3.24 -14.40
CA GLN A 593 43.39 -2.47 -14.05
C GLN A 593 43.03 -1.05 -13.66
N TYR A 594 43.78 -0.50 -12.71
CA TYR A 594 43.64 0.86 -12.21
C TYR A 594 44.97 1.60 -12.35
N ARG A 595 44.94 2.84 -12.82
CA ARG A 595 46.09 3.76 -12.85
C ARG A 595 46.19 4.51 -11.53
N LEU A 596 47.41 4.82 -11.14
CA LEU A 596 47.69 5.59 -9.94
C LEU A 596 48.07 7.02 -10.27
N TYR A 597 47.39 7.95 -9.60
CA TYR A 597 47.67 9.38 -9.64
C TYR A 597 48.02 9.86 -8.24
N LYS A 598 49.02 10.72 -8.07
CA LYS A 598 49.43 11.22 -6.77
C LYS A 598 49.55 12.73 -6.70
N LYS A 599 49.34 13.29 -5.51
CA LYS A 599 49.59 14.70 -5.22
C LYS A 599 49.97 14.90 -3.75
N PHE A 600 50.94 15.76 -3.51
CA PHE A 600 51.35 16.14 -2.17
C PHE A 600 50.38 17.16 -1.55
N TYR A 601 50.05 16.95 -0.29
CA TYR A 601 49.28 17.88 0.53
C TYR A 601 49.95 18.03 1.91
N SER A 602 49.96 19.27 2.42
CA SER A 602 50.46 19.56 3.77
C SER A 602 49.39 19.29 4.82
N ALA A 603 49.79 19.05 6.06
CA ALA A 603 48.90 18.90 7.20
C ALA A 603 47.92 20.09 7.32
N GLY A 604 46.63 19.78 7.47
CA GLY A 604 45.53 20.74 7.54
C GLY A 604 44.88 21.05 6.20
N SER A 605 45.37 20.47 5.10
CA SER A 605 44.72 20.61 3.79
C SER A 605 43.36 19.94 3.77
N LEU A 606 42.33 20.65 3.28
CA LEU A 606 41.08 20.04 2.85
C LEU A 606 41.27 19.47 1.44
N VAL A 607 41.27 18.14 1.33
CA VAL A 607 41.30 17.45 0.05
C VAL A 607 39.87 17.27 -0.42
N THR A 608 39.57 17.64 -1.67
CA THR A 608 38.26 17.47 -2.30
C THR A 608 38.41 16.79 -3.66
N MET A 609 37.56 15.81 -3.94
CA MET A 609 37.56 15.02 -5.16
C MET A 609 36.12 14.92 -5.70
N GLY A 610 35.96 15.13 -7.01
CA GLY A 610 34.67 15.02 -7.68
C GLY A 610 34.34 13.60 -8.11
N ALA A 611 33.23 13.42 -8.81
CA ALA A 611 32.86 12.13 -9.38
C ALA A 611 33.87 11.62 -10.44
N ASN A 612 33.84 10.31 -10.68
CA ASN A 612 34.70 9.62 -11.66
C ASN A 612 34.28 9.86 -13.13
N GLY A 613 33.13 10.50 -13.38
CA GLY A 613 32.63 10.79 -14.72
C GLY A 613 32.08 9.58 -15.49
N SER A 614 31.80 8.45 -14.84
CA SER A 614 31.26 7.25 -15.51
C SER A 614 30.12 6.59 -14.75
N THR A 615 28.96 6.46 -15.37
CA THR A 615 27.81 5.74 -14.80
C THR A 615 27.90 4.22 -14.91
N SER A 616 28.89 3.70 -15.66
CA SER A 616 28.98 2.27 -15.99
C SER A 616 30.22 1.57 -15.44
N LYS A 617 31.24 2.31 -15.00
CA LYS A 617 32.52 1.80 -14.48
C LYS A 617 32.66 2.10 -12.99
N GLY A 618 33.61 1.45 -12.33
CA GLY A 618 33.76 1.54 -10.89
C GLY A 618 34.14 2.94 -10.41
N SER A 619 33.76 3.29 -9.19
CA SER A 619 34.26 4.50 -8.53
C SER A 619 35.77 4.37 -8.25
N TYR A 620 36.45 5.48 -8.00
CA TYR A 620 37.83 5.47 -7.51
C TYR A 620 37.89 5.21 -6.00
N TYR A 621 39.06 4.84 -5.51
CA TYR A 621 39.40 4.82 -4.08
C TYR A 621 40.72 5.57 -3.84
N VAL A 622 40.97 5.94 -2.58
CA VAL A 622 42.06 6.86 -2.22
C VAL A 622 43.00 6.20 -1.22
N VAL A 623 44.30 6.23 -1.46
CA VAL A 623 45.33 5.70 -0.54
C VAL A 623 46.17 6.85 0.00
N LEU A 624 46.45 6.83 1.30
CA LEU A 624 47.12 7.91 2.01
C LEU A 624 48.50 7.48 2.46
N LYS A 625 49.54 8.12 1.91
CA LYS A 625 50.93 7.80 2.21
C LYS A 625 51.64 9.00 2.84
N PRO A 626 51.86 9.00 4.17
CA PRO A 626 52.57 10.09 4.85
C PRO A 626 54.00 10.28 4.36
N THR A 627 54.42 11.52 4.12
CA THR A 627 55.77 11.85 3.66
C THR A 627 56.73 12.00 4.85
N LYS A 628 57.22 10.86 5.36
CA LYS A 628 58.22 10.70 6.45
C LYS A 628 57.74 10.99 7.88
N PRO A 629 57.67 9.97 8.77
CA PRO A 629 57.25 10.11 10.16
C PRO A 629 58.38 10.53 11.14
N GLN A 630 59.38 11.34 10.72
CA GLN A 630 60.48 11.73 11.63
C GLN A 630 60.18 12.95 12.50
N THR A 631 59.13 13.71 12.19
CA THR A 631 58.61 14.75 13.07
C THR A 631 57.54 14.11 13.95
N GLU A 632 57.68 14.25 15.26
CA GLU A 632 56.62 13.84 16.19
C GLU A 632 55.46 14.86 16.13
N PRO A 633 54.20 14.42 16.29
CA PRO A 633 53.08 15.34 16.46
C PRO A 633 53.33 16.32 17.62
N PRO A 634 52.76 17.54 17.58
CA PRO A 634 52.93 18.49 18.69
C PRO A 634 52.46 17.89 20.02
N ALA A 635 53.33 17.90 21.03
CA ALA A 635 53.10 17.19 22.29
C ALA A 635 51.97 17.76 23.16
N GLY A 636 51.58 19.02 22.94
CA GLY A 636 50.51 19.71 23.67
C GLY A 636 49.53 20.39 22.72
N GLY A 637 48.25 20.41 23.11
CA GLY A 637 47.21 21.13 22.38
C GLY A 637 47.27 22.65 22.58
N PRO A 638 46.56 23.42 21.73
CA PRO A 638 46.37 24.85 21.94
C PRO A 638 45.80 25.18 23.32
N SER A 639 46.30 26.25 23.94
CA SER A 639 45.87 26.68 25.29
C SER A 639 45.19 28.05 25.26
N ARG A 640 44.46 28.39 26.33
CA ARG A 640 43.69 29.64 26.45
C ARG A 640 42.71 29.83 25.27
N PHE A 641 42.06 28.75 24.86
CA PHE A 641 41.10 28.78 23.76
C PHE A 641 39.83 29.53 24.18
N THR A 642 39.38 30.45 23.33
CA THR A 642 38.19 31.27 23.55
C THR A 642 37.38 31.37 22.26
N ALA A 643 36.05 31.38 22.41
CA ALA A 643 35.10 31.67 21.34
C ALA A 643 34.27 32.89 21.76
N ALA A 644 34.17 33.90 20.89
CA ALA A 644 33.43 35.12 21.15
C ALA A 644 32.51 35.47 19.99
N PHE A 645 31.25 35.74 20.31
CA PHE A 645 30.27 36.31 19.39
C PHE A 645 30.02 37.76 19.81
N ALA A 646 30.47 38.72 19.00
CA ALA A 646 30.38 40.15 19.34
C ALA A 646 29.13 40.82 18.74
N SER A 647 28.80 40.51 17.48
CA SER A 647 27.58 40.85 16.72
C SER A 647 27.83 40.54 15.24
N GLY A 648 26.82 40.09 14.48
CA GLY A 648 26.93 39.80 13.04
C GLY A 648 26.75 38.32 12.69
N ASP A 649 27.38 37.86 11.61
CA ASP A 649 27.22 36.51 11.05
C ASP A 649 28.47 35.62 11.27
N SER A 650 29.28 35.90 12.30
CA SER A 650 30.51 35.14 12.56
C SER A 650 30.85 34.95 14.05
N VAL A 651 31.60 33.89 14.35
CA VAL A 651 32.19 33.60 15.66
C VAL A 651 33.71 33.74 15.57
N SER A 652 34.31 34.55 16.44
CA SER A 652 35.77 34.71 16.53
C SER A 652 36.37 33.72 17.51
N LEU A 653 37.34 32.93 17.04
CA LEU A 653 38.07 31.93 17.81
C LEU A 653 39.53 32.35 17.99
N ASN A 654 40.04 32.33 19.22
CA ASN A 654 41.41 32.73 19.55
C ASN A 654 42.07 31.77 20.54
N TRP A 655 43.36 31.47 20.36
CA TRP A 655 44.15 30.62 21.25
C TRP A 655 45.62 31.05 21.31
N SER A 656 46.36 30.48 22.26
CA SER A 656 47.82 30.56 22.28
C SER A 656 48.44 29.48 21.39
N PRO A 657 49.40 29.81 20.50
CA PRO A 657 50.07 28.83 19.65
C PRO A 657 50.69 27.67 20.44
N ALA A 658 50.63 26.46 19.90
CA ALA A 658 51.34 25.30 20.46
C ALA A 658 52.79 25.25 19.92
N SER A 659 53.72 24.65 20.69
CA SER A 659 55.10 24.42 20.23
C SER A 659 55.11 23.54 18.98
N ASP A 660 55.96 23.85 18.01
CA ASP A 660 56.17 23.07 16.78
C ASP A 660 54.92 22.94 15.88
N ALA A 661 53.91 23.78 16.09
CA ALA A 661 52.71 23.84 15.27
C ALA A 661 52.95 24.63 13.96
N ALA A 662 52.63 24.01 12.82
CA ALA A 662 52.62 24.63 11.50
C ALA A 662 51.23 25.15 11.10
N SER A 663 50.17 24.50 11.57
CA SER A 663 48.77 24.87 11.33
C SER A 663 47.87 24.31 12.44
N TYR A 664 46.56 24.52 12.33
CA TYR A 664 45.55 24.11 13.30
C TYR A 664 44.32 23.56 12.58
N LEU A 665 43.64 22.56 13.17
CA LEU A 665 42.29 22.16 12.76
C LEU A 665 41.26 22.66 13.77
N ILE A 666 40.18 23.21 13.24
CA ILE A 666 39.07 23.76 14.01
C ILE A 666 37.92 22.77 13.93
N TYR A 667 37.45 22.30 15.08
CA TYR A 667 36.31 21.41 15.20
C TYR A 667 35.12 22.15 15.78
N ARG A 668 33.93 21.87 15.24
CA ARG A 668 32.66 22.46 15.65
C ARG A 668 31.59 21.39 15.83
N SER A 669 30.82 21.49 16.90
CA SER A 669 29.50 20.86 17.07
C SER A 669 28.46 21.93 17.37
N SER A 670 27.18 21.57 17.39
CA SER A 670 26.08 22.49 17.66
C SER A 670 24.92 21.86 18.43
N SER A 671 24.01 22.68 18.95
CA SER A 671 22.79 22.21 19.64
C SER A 671 21.86 21.39 18.73
N ILE A 672 22.02 21.48 17.41
CA ILE A 672 21.30 20.66 16.41
C ILE A 672 22.10 19.43 15.94
N ASN A 673 23.40 19.40 16.18
CA ASN A 673 24.29 18.30 15.82
C ASN A 673 25.49 18.27 16.78
N ASP A 674 25.39 17.45 17.82
CA ASP A 674 26.36 17.35 18.91
C ASP A 674 27.68 16.68 18.51
N VAL A 675 27.78 16.14 17.29
CA VAL A 675 29.00 15.54 16.77
C VAL A 675 30.00 16.61 16.33
N PHE A 676 31.18 16.63 16.96
CA PHE A 676 32.29 17.48 16.52
C PHE A 676 32.78 17.09 15.13
N LYS A 677 32.84 18.09 14.24
CA LYS A 677 33.36 17.98 12.88
C LYS A 677 34.45 19.02 12.66
N ALA A 678 35.56 18.64 12.05
CA ALA A 678 36.51 19.59 11.48
C ALA A 678 35.83 20.49 10.42
N VAL A 679 35.77 21.80 10.66
CA VAL A 679 35.11 22.77 9.77
C VAL A 679 36.09 23.64 9.01
N ALA A 680 37.30 23.79 9.51
CA ALA A 680 38.34 24.60 8.88
C ALA A 680 39.74 24.20 9.35
N SER A 681 40.74 24.71 8.63
CA SER A 681 42.13 24.80 9.10
C SER A 681 42.60 26.25 9.12
N SER A 682 43.55 26.55 10.00
CA SER A 682 44.17 27.88 10.09
C SER A 682 45.68 27.75 10.21
N ALA A 683 46.42 28.60 9.49
CA ALA A 683 47.88 28.72 9.62
C ALA A 683 48.29 29.61 10.80
N THR A 684 47.33 30.25 11.49
CA THR A 684 47.57 31.20 12.58
C THR A 684 46.76 30.79 13.81
N ALA A 685 47.11 31.35 14.98
CA ALA A 685 46.42 31.06 16.24
C ALA A 685 45.10 31.83 16.41
N GLY A 686 44.27 31.77 15.39
CA GLY A 686 42.94 32.36 15.35
C GLY A 686 42.16 31.88 14.12
N TYR A 687 40.84 31.94 14.21
CA TYR A 687 39.93 31.62 13.11
C TYR A 687 38.62 32.39 13.26
N GLU A 688 38.03 32.80 12.15
CA GLU A 688 36.70 33.40 12.12
C GLU A 688 35.75 32.44 11.41
N ASP A 689 34.80 31.89 12.16
CA ASP A 689 33.78 31.00 11.63
C ASP A 689 32.59 31.83 11.13
N THR A 690 32.51 32.03 9.82
CA THR A 690 31.41 32.72 9.14
C THR A 690 30.28 31.79 8.70
N ALA A 691 30.44 30.48 8.89
CA ALA A 691 29.47 29.46 8.46
C ALA A 691 28.52 29.10 9.63
N ILE A 692 28.11 30.11 10.40
CA ILE A 692 27.22 29.96 11.56
C ILE A 692 25.79 30.32 11.20
N VAL A 693 24.84 29.77 11.95
CA VAL A 693 23.42 30.09 11.87
C VAL A 693 23.01 30.69 13.22
N GLN A 694 22.18 31.72 13.20
CA GLN A 694 21.69 32.37 14.42
C GLN A 694 20.69 31.47 15.17
N GLY A 695 20.62 31.60 16.48
CA GLY A 695 19.79 30.77 17.36
C GLY A 695 20.42 29.42 17.72
N ILE A 696 21.66 29.17 17.30
CA ILE A 696 22.36 27.90 17.51
C ILE A 696 23.44 28.07 18.58
N THR A 697 23.50 27.12 19.51
CA THR A 697 24.66 27.02 20.40
C THR A 697 25.72 26.21 19.70
N TYR A 698 26.93 26.76 19.54
CA TYR A 698 28.07 26.06 18.99
C TYR A 698 29.09 25.75 20.08
N GLN A 699 29.70 24.58 19.98
CA GLN A 699 30.88 24.22 20.76
C GLN A 699 32.06 24.04 19.82
N TYR A 700 33.21 24.56 20.22
CA TYR A 700 34.44 24.51 19.45
C TYR A 700 35.56 23.86 20.25
N LYS A 701 36.47 23.20 19.53
CA LYS A 701 37.78 22.79 20.03
C LYS A 701 38.80 22.86 18.89
N VAL A 702 40.08 23.01 19.23
CA VAL A 702 41.15 23.18 18.24
C VAL A 702 42.29 22.21 18.54
N SER A 703 42.91 21.66 17.50
CA SER A 703 44.17 20.92 17.58
C SER A 703 45.27 21.63 16.80
N ALA A 704 46.52 21.39 17.18
CA ALA A 704 47.69 21.82 16.44
C ALA A 704 48.18 20.70 15.49
N LEU A 705 48.73 21.10 14.35
CA LEU A 705 49.22 20.22 13.31
C LEU A 705 50.67 20.54 12.93
N ASN A 706 51.44 19.50 12.62
CA ASN A 706 52.70 19.61 11.89
C ASN A 706 52.82 18.45 10.88
N ALA A 707 53.97 18.34 10.20
CA ALA A 707 54.21 17.28 9.22
C ALA A 707 54.06 15.85 9.80
N GLY A 708 54.22 15.70 11.12
CA GLY A 708 54.17 14.44 11.86
C GLY A 708 52.78 14.00 12.33
N GLY A 709 51.82 14.93 12.47
CA GLY A 709 50.48 14.60 12.91
C GLY A 709 49.77 15.68 13.73
N GLU A 710 48.69 15.26 14.38
CA GLU A 710 47.80 16.09 15.19
C GLU A 710 48.06 15.97 16.69
N SER A 711 48.01 17.10 17.39
CA SER A 711 48.13 17.17 18.85
C SER A 711 46.84 16.74 19.57
N PRO A 712 46.85 16.59 20.91
CA PRO A 712 45.62 16.64 21.70
C PRO A 712 44.81 17.92 21.45
N TYR A 713 43.50 17.88 21.71
CA TYR A 713 42.61 19.04 21.58
C TYR A 713 42.83 20.07 22.70
N SER A 714 42.44 21.32 22.44
CA SER A 714 42.19 22.33 23.47
C SER A 714 41.00 21.97 24.37
N ASP A 715 40.82 22.74 25.44
CA ASP A 715 39.53 22.81 26.13
C ASP A 715 38.41 23.24 25.16
N ILE A 716 37.16 22.89 25.48
CA ILE A 716 35.99 23.28 24.69
C ILE A 716 35.57 24.71 25.04
N ALA A 717 35.32 25.53 24.01
CA ALA A 717 34.66 26.82 24.16
C ALA A 717 33.23 26.74 23.59
N GLU A 718 32.24 27.16 24.36
CA GLU A 718 30.83 27.24 23.94
C GLU A 718 30.43 28.69 23.69
N VAL A 719 29.62 28.92 22.65
CA VAL A 719 29.08 30.22 22.30
C VAL A 719 27.67 30.09 21.72
N VAL A 720 26.78 31.01 22.09
CA VAL A 720 25.43 31.10 21.52
C VAL A 720 25.44 32.22 20.48
N THR A 721 25.03 31.92 19.25
CA THR A 721 24.84 32.92 18.19
C THR A 721 23.39 33.41 18.23
N PHE A 722 23.17 34.71 18.15
CA PHE A 722 21.83 35.31 18.22
C PHE A 722 21.77 36.66 17.49
N ASP A 723 20.59 37.05 17.07
CA ASP A 723 20.30 38.40 16.57
C ASP A 723 19.72 39.25 17.70
N PRO A 724 20.46 40.25 18.23
CA PRO A 724 19.96 41.14 19.28
C PRO A 724 18.76 42.00 18.83
N ALA A 725 18.44 42.08 17.53
CA ALA A 725 17.25 42.76 17.02
C ALA A 725 15.97 41.91 17.14
N GLN A 726 16.08 40.60 17.37
CA GLN A 726 14.94 39.70 17.55
C GLN A 726 14.54 39.56 19.03
N PRO A 727 13.25 39.32 19.33
CA PRO A 727 12.83 39.08 20.71
C PRO A 727 13.41 37.79 21.26
N VAL A 728 13.83 37.82 22.52
CA VAL A 728 14.21 36.61 23.28
C VAL A 728 12.96 35.71 23.39
N PRO A 729 13.08 34.39 23.19
CA PRO A 729 11.96 33.46 23.29
C PRO A 729 11.37 33.39 24.71
N PRO A 730 10.11 32.92 24.85
CA PRO A 730 9.49 32.75 26.15
C PRO A 730 10.17 31.65 26.97
N VAL A 731 10.19 31.84 28.30
CA VAL A 731 10.68 30.83 29.27
C VAL A 731 9.77 29.59 29.21
N PRO A 732 10.33 28.36 29.16
CA PRO A 732 9.53 27.15 29.18
C PRO A 732 8.64 27.06 30.41
N THR A 733 7.43 26.54 30.21
CA THR A 733 6.46 26.29 31.29
C THR A 733 6.18 24.80 31.44
N GLY A 734 5.57 24.39 32.56
CA GLY A 734 5.15 23.00 32.74
C GLY A 734 6.31 22.00 32.90
N LEU A 735 7.51 22.44 33.30
CA LEU A 735 8.60 21.51 33.60
C LEU A 735 8.16 20.52 34.69
N THR A 736 8.31 19.23 34.40
CA THR A 736 7.98 18.11 35.27
C THR A 736 9.04 17.02 35.18
N VAL A 737 9.14 16.23 36.24
CA VAL A 737 9.89 14.97 36.22
C VAL A 737 8.90 13.89 35.82
N SER A 738 9.01 13.39 34.59
CA SER A 738 8.15 12.32 34.09
C SER A 738 8.51 10.98 34.74
N MET A 739 9.81 10.73 34.96
CA MET A 739 10.29 9.52 35.60
C MET A 739 11.63 9.72 36.30
N ALA A 740 11.82 9.11 37.47
CA ALA A 740 13.11 9.01 38.16
C ALA A 740 13.44 7.54 38.43
N LYS A 741 14.55 7.07 37.85
CA LYS A 741 15.11 5.72 38.03
C LYS A 741 16.39 5.77 38.88
N SER A 742 17.13 4.67 39.02
CA SER A 742 18.38 4.70 39.81
C SER A 742 19.52 5.38 39.05
N MET A 743 19.57 5.28 37.72
CA MET A 743 20.64 5.86 36.89
C MET A 743 20.16 6.87 35.84
N SER A 744 18.89 7.28 35.89
CA SER A 744 18.36 8.29 34.98
C SER A 744 17.22 9.11 35.57
N VAL A 745 17.08 10.33 35.09
CA VAL A 745 15.92 11.21 35.33
C VAL A 745 15.39 11.69 33.99
N GLU A 746 14.10 11.48 33.74
CA GLU A 746 13.39 11.94 32.55
C GLU A 746 12.59 13.20 32.88
N LEU A 747 12.71 14.20 32.02
CA LEU A 747 12.12 15.52 32.15
C LEU A 747 11.23 15.79 30.94
N GLY A 748 10.10 16.45 31.18
CA GLY A 748 9.21 16.96 30.13
C GLY A 748 8.69 18.34 30.48
N TRP A 749 8.41 19.16 29.46
CA TRP A 749 7.85 20.50 29.62
C TRP A 749 6.92 20.87 28.45
N THR A 750 6.23 22.00 28.56
CA THR A 750 5.43 22.54 27.47
C THR A 750 6.34 23.19 26.43
N ALA A 751 6.22 22.77 25.16
CA ALA A 751 6.98 23.36 24.08
C ALA A 751 6.70 24.88 23.96
N ALA A 752 7.76 25.67 23.82
CA ALA A 752 7.67 27.09 23.50
C ALA A 752 7.32 27.29 22.02
N ASP A 753 6.86 28.49 21.64
CA ASP A 753 6.65 28.87 20.25
C ASP A 753 8.01 29.09 19.55
N ASP A 754 8.15 28.50 18.35
CA ASP A 754 9.33 28.59 17.47
C ASP A 754 10.71 28.42 18.17
N PRO A 755 10.93 27.37 18.99
CA PRO A 755 12.19 27.14 19.67
C PRO A 755 13.22 26.59 18.68
N THR A 756 14.46 27.10 18.74
CA THR A 756 15.58 26.47 18.03
C THR A 756 16.13 25.29 18.84
N SER A 757 16.21 25.42 20.16
CA SER A 757 16.57 24.34 21.10
C SER A 757 16.21 24.73 22.55
N TYR A 758 16.49 23.85 23.50
CA TYR A 758 16.35 24.07 24.94
C TYR A 758 17.67 23.77 25.65
N ASN A 759 18.01 24.52 26.70
CA ASN A 759 19.14 24.19 27.59
C ASN A 759 18.64 23.63 28.92
N ILE A 760 19.26 22.56 29.40
CA ILE A 760 18.90 21.87 30.63
C ILE A 760 19.97 22.13 31.68
N TYR A 761 19.53 22.54 32.86
CA TYR A 761 20.39 22.87 34.00
C TYR A 761 20.10 21.96 35.19
N ARG A 762 21.14 21.63 35.95
CA ARG A 762 21.05 20.81 37.16
C ARG A 762 21.82 21.42 38.33
N ALA A 763 21.28 21.27 39.53
CA ALA A 763 21.92 21.58 40.80
C ALA A 763 21.77 20.41 41.81
N ALA A 764 22.68 20.33 42.79
CA ALA A 764 22.63 19.34 43.88
C ALA A 764 21.79 19.81 45.09
N ALA A 765 21.35 21.07 45.09
CA ALA A 765 20.53 21.68 46.14
C ALA A 765 19.49 22.65 45.52
N PRO A 766 18.36 22.93 46.19
CA PRO A 766 17.30 23.78 45.61
C PRO A 766 17.77 25.17 45.23
N GLU A 767 18.62 25.77 46.08
CA GLU A 767 19.21 27.11 45.90
C GLU A 767 20.71 27.02 45.51
N GLY A 768 21.16 25.87 45.01
CA GLY A 768 22.54 25.66 44.58
C GLY A 768 22.84 26.26 43.20
N PRO A 769 24.12 26.40 42.82
CA PRO A 769 24.46 26.84 41.47
C PRO A 769 23.96 25.82 40.45
N TYR A 770 23.17 26.31 39.49
CA TYR A 770 22.66 25.52 38.37
C TYR A 770 23.69 25.49 37.25
N HIS A 771 24.12 24.30 36.86
CA HIS A 771 25.06 24.08 35.76
C HIS A 771 24.34 23.47 34.57
N LYS A 772 24.61 23.95 33.36
CA LYS A 772 24.09 23.36 32.13
C LYS A 772 24.66 21.94 31.98
N ILE A 773 23.79 20.95 31.77
CA ILE A 773 24.15 19.53 31.60
C ILE A 773 23.89 19.02 30.19
N GLY A 774 23.12 19.75 29.38
CA GLY A 774 22.85 19.39 28.00
C GLY A 774 21.85 20.33 27.34
N SER A 775 21.51 20.01 26.09
CA SER A 775 20.49 20.70 25.30
C SER A 775 19.55 19.68 24.66
N SER A 776 18.35 20.11 24.27
CA SER A 776 17.37 19.27 23.56
C SER A 776 16.69 20.06 22.43
N LEU A 777 16.29 19.37 21.35
CA LEU A 777 15.50 19.97 20.27
C LEU A 777 14.00 19.86 20.53
N THR A 778 13.60 18.96 21.42
CA THR A 778 12.21 18.72 21.79
C THR A 778 11.98 19.13 23.24
N ALA A 779 10.71 19.20 23.65
CA ALA A 779 10.33 19.60 24.99
C ALA A 779 10.52 18.48 26.05
N GLU A 780 11.55 17.66 25.87
CA GLU A 780 11.88 16.50 26.70
C GLU A 780 13.40 16.31 26.80
N TYR A 781 13.88 15.74 27.91
CA TYR A 781 15.29 15.42 28.11
C TYR A 781 15.50 14.30 29.13
N THR A 782 16.45 13.39 28.87
CA THR A 782 16.85 12.34 29.83
C THR A 782 18.27 12.60 30.35
N ASP A 783 18.38 12.91 31.64
CA ASP A 783 19.67 13.00 32.33
C ASP A 783 20.14 11.60 32.75
N LYS A 784 21.18 11.07 32.07
CA LYS A 784 21.82 9.78 32.38
C LYS A 784 23.09 9.91 33.22
N THR A 785 23.40 11.11 33.70
CA THR A 785 24.65 11.40 34.45
C THR A 785 24.43 11.44 35.96
N VAL A 786 23.26 11.00 36.40
CA VAL A 786 22.86 10.97 37.82
C VAL A 786 23.40 9.74 38.54
N SER A 787 23.55 9.85 39.85
CA SER A 787 23.89 8.73 40.74
C SER A 787 22.63 8.20 41.44
N PRO A 788 22.56 6.90 41.77
CA PRO A 788 21.48 6.34 42.59
C PRO A 788 21.34 7.02 43.95
N SER A 789 20.14 6.93 44.53
CA SER A 789 19.82 7.43 45.89
C SER A 789 20.20 8.88 46.15
N SER A 790 20.10 9.73 45.12
CA SER A 790 20.58 11.12 45.14
C SER A 790 19.47 12.08 44.74
N ALA A 791 19.46 13.28 45.33
CA ALA A 791 18.51 14.35 45.00
C ALA A 791 19.13 15.35 44.02
N TYR A 792 18.37 15.72 42.99
CA TYR A 792 18.76 16.68 41.97
C TYR A 792 17.65 17.70 41.73
N TYR A 793 18.03 18.89 41.28
CA TYR A 793 17.11 19.97 40.95
C TYR A 793 17.36 20.44 39.53
N TYR A 794 16.30 20.57 38.73
CA TYR A 794 16.38 20.86 37.31
C TYR A 794 15.68 22.17 36.94
N LYS A 795 16.25 22.88 35.96
CA LYS A 795 15.65 24.04 35.29
C LYS A 795 15.88 23.93 33.79
N VAL A 796 15.02 24.56 33.00
CA VAL A 796 15.15 24.59 31.53
C VAL A 796 14.98 26.03 31.00
N SER A 797 15.64 26.36 29.90
CA SER A 797 15.46 27.61 29.15
C SER A 797 15.21 27.31 27.66
N THR A 798 14.58 28.24 26.96
CA THR A 798 14.38 28.19 25.51
C THR A 798 15.50 28.96 24.83
N VAL A 799 16.00 28.45 23.71
CA VAL A 799 16.95 29.12 22.83
C VAL A 799 16.29 29.36 21.47
N GLY A 800 16.35 30.59 20.98
CA GLY A 800 15.82 30.99 19.68
C GLY A 800 16.72 32.03 19.01
N ILE A 801 16.27 32.57 17.87
CA ILE A 801 17.07 33.54 17.09
C ILE A 801 17.45 34.77 17.93
N GLY A 802 16.57 35.26 18.81
CA GLY A 802 16.84 36.39 19.72
C GLY A 802 17.70 36.08 20.94
N GLY A 803 18.18 34.83 21.09
CA GLY A 803 19.02 34.38 22.20
C GLY A 803 18.33 33.43 23.18
N GLU A 804 18.90 33.32 24.38
CA GLU A 804 18.43 32.42 25.43
C GLU A 804 17.48 33.13 26.41
N SER A 805 16.36 32.48 26.72
CA SER A 805 15.39 32.95 27.71
C SER A 805 15.92 32.89 29.15
N GLY A 806 15.16 33.45 30.10
CA GLY A 806 15.33 33.11 31.51
C GLY A 806 15.13 31.60 31.77
N GLN A 807 15.62 31.10 32.90
CA GLN A 807 15.39 29.71 33.34
C GLN A 807 14.00 29.55 33.97
N SER A 808 13.38 28.38 33.77
CA SER A 808 12.11 28.00 34.39
C SER A 808 12.18 27.94 35.92
N SER A 809 11.02 27.81 36.55
CA SER A 809 10.95 27.33 37.94
C SER A 809 11.60 25.95 38.06
N SER A 810 12.21 25.67 39.21
CA SER A 810 12.89 24.41 39.45
C SER A 810 11.94 23.26 39.76
N VAL A 811 12.29 22.05 39.33
CA VAL A 811 11.70 20.80 39.82
C VAL A 811 12.76 19.94 40.52
N SER A 812 12.35 19.11 41.47
CA SER A 812 13.23 18.17 42.17
C SER A 812 12.98 16.73 41.75
N ALA A 813 14.03 15.94 41.59
CA ALA A 813 13.98 14.50 41.39
C ALA A 813 14.84 13.79 42.45
N ALA A 814 14.38 12.66 42.97
CA ALA A 814 15.18 11.75 43.80
C ALA A 814 15.34 10.42 43.06
N THR A 815 16.57 10.05 42.73
CA THR A 815 16.87 8.78 42.08
C THR A 815 16.66 7.61 43.05
N ARG A 816 16.26 6.46 42.51
CA ARG A 816 15.95 5.26 43.30
C ARG A 816 17.21 4.58 43.85
N GLN A 817 17.04 3.64 44.77
CA GLN A 817 18.11 2.73 45.21
C GLN A 817 18.70 1.96 44.00
N PRO A 818 19.99 1.60 44.02
CA PRO A 818 20.58 0.78 42.96
C PRO A 818 19.79 -0.51 42.77
N VAL A 819 19.51 -0.87 41.52
CA VAL A 819 18.89 -2.16 41.16
C VAL A 819 19.92 -3.06 40.46
N LEU A 820 19.76 -4.38 40.62
CA LEU A 820 20.59 -5.38 39.94
C LEU A 820 19.92 -5.83 38.65
N LEU A 821 20.70 -6.40 37.72
CA LEU A 821 20.14 -7.07 36.55
C LEU A 821 19.20 -8.20 37.00
N PRO A 822 17.97 -8.31 36.47
CA PRO A 822 17.02 -9.34 36.87
C PRO A 822 17.55 -10.74 36.57
N GLN A 823 17.09 -11.73 37.36
CA GLN A 823 17.36 -13.13 37.05
C GLN A 823 16.53 -13.61 35.86
N ALA A 824 16.97 -14.67 35.18
CA ALA A 824 16.19 -15.29 34.12
C ALA A 824 14.84 -15.80 34.67
N PRO A 825 13.70 -15.53 34.00
CA PRO A 825 12.41 -16.07 34.40
C PRO A 825 12.41 -17.61 34.51
N SER A 826 11.69 -18.13 35.50
CA SER A 826 11.58 -19.57 35.76
C SER A 826 10.12 -20.01 35.88
N GLY A 827 9.87 -21.32 35.79
CA GLY A 827 8.52 -21.89 35.92
C GLY A 827 7.58 -21.49 34.80
N ILE A 828 8.08 -21.34 33.58
CA ILE A 828 7.24 -21.08 32.41
C ILE A 828 6.34 -22.30 32.12
N LEU A 829 5.03 -22.08 32.00
CA LEU A 829 4.03 -23.12 31.76
C LEU A 829 2.92 -22.63 30.82
N ALA A 830 2.33 -23.56 30.08
CA ALA A 830 1.20 -23.29 29.19
C ALA A 830 -0.11 -23.23 29.99
N GLY A 831 -0.94 -22.24 29.69
CA GLY A 831 -2.33 -22.12 30.15
C GLY A 831 -3.30 -22.72 29.11
N SER A 832 -4.29 -21.93 28.69
CA SER A 832 -5.19 -22.31 27.59
C SER A 832 -4.44 -22.46 26.25
N VAL A 833 -4.65 -23.58 25.56
CA VAL A 833 -4.04 -23.88 24.25
C VAL A 833 -5.14 -24.17 23.25
N THR A 834 -5.26 -23.34 22.22
CA THR A 834 -6.26 -23.46 21.15
C THR A 834 -5.60 -23.29 19.78
N THR A 835 -6.32 -23.58 18.69
CA THR A 835 -5.80 -23.42 17.32
C THR A 835 -5.63 -21.96 16.89
N SER A 836 -6.11 -21.00 17.69
CA SER A 836 -6.03 -19.56 17.40
C SER A 836 -5.26 -18.76 18.45
N ALA A 837 -5.02 -19.31 19.65
CA ALA A 837 -4.30 -18.62 20.71
C ALA A 837 -3.68 -19.55 21.75
N PHE A 838 -2.51 -19.18 22.26
CA PHE A 838 -1.80 -19.86 23.34
C PHE A 838 -1.56 -18.91 24.52
N GLU A 839 -2.01 -19.31 25.70
CA GLU A 839 -1.74 -18.62 26.95
C GLU A 839 -0.51 -19.23 27.63
N MET A 840 0.32 -18.38 28.24
CA MET A 840 1.51 -18.78 29.00
C MET A 840 1.59 -17.97 30.29
N GLN A 841 2.11 -18.60 31.34
CA GLN A 841 2.35 -17.99 32.65
C GLN A 841 3.72 -18.40 33.19
N TRP A 842 4.32 -17.56 34.03
CA TRP A 842 5.62 -17.83 34.67
C TRP A 842 5.69 -17.20 36.07
N HIS A 843 6.74 -17.51 36.83
CA HIS A 843 6.94 -16.87 38.13
C HIS A 843 7.43 -15.41 37.96
N PRO A 844 6.81 -14.42 38.65
CA PRO A 844 7.33 -13.06 38.67
C PRO A 844 8.78 -13.00 39.15
N VAL A 845 9.61 -12.21 38.46
CA VAL A 845 11.02 -11.98 38.79
C VAL A 845 11.15 -10.68 39.58
N ASP A 846 11.83 -10.72 40.72
CA ASP A 846 12.07 -9.54 41.54
C ASP A 846 12.94 -8.50 40.80
N GLY A 847 12.55 -7.22 40.90
CA GLY A 847 13.22 -6.11 40.20
C GLY A 847 13.00 -6.06 38.68
N ALA A 848 12.14 -6.90 38.09
CA ALA A 848 11.76 -6.82 36.68
C ALA A 848 10.68 -5.74 36.45
N GLU A 849 10.87 -4.88 35.45
CA GLU A 849 9.89 -3.87 35.03
C GLU A 849 8.98 -4.40 33.93
N ARG A 850 9.48 -5.29 33.09
CA ARG A 850 8.73 -5.97 32.02
C ARG A 850 9.42 -7.28 31.61
N TYR A 851 8.75 -8.04 30.75
CA TYR A 851 9.26 -9.26 30.15
C TYR A 851 9.24 -9.17 28.63
N ASN A 852 10.32 -9.57 27.97
CA ASN A 852 10.31 -9.77 26.51
C ASN A 852 9.94 -11.22 26.20
N LEU A 853 9.07 -11.42 25.21
CA LEU A 853 8.68 -12.74 24.75
C LEU A 853 9.27 -13.05 23.40
N TYR A 854 9.86 -14.22 23.33
CA TYR A 854 10.49 -14.76 22.15
C TYR A 854 9.77 -16.03 21.73
N ARG A 855 9.43 -16.14 20.45
CA ARG A 855 8.77 -17.30 19.86
C ARG A 855 9.57 -17.83 18.69
N LYS A 856 9.49 -19.13 18.48
CA LYS A 856 10.00 -19.82 17.30
C LYS A 856 9.00 -20.90 16.88
N GLY A 857 8.49 -20.86 15.66
CA GLY A 857 7.74 -21.97 15.07
C GLY A 857 8.61 -23.21 14.89
N ASN A 858 8.03 -24.40 14.88
CA ASN A 858 8.79 -25.64 14.70
C ASN A 858 9.52 -25.70 13.34
N SER A 859 9.01 -25.02 12.31
CA SER A 859 9.67 -24.88 11.01
C SER A 859 10.78 -23.81 10.98
N GLU A 860 10.86 -22.96 12.00
CA GLU A 860 11.75 -21.80 12.04
C GLU A 860 13.10 -22.10 12.72
N ASN A 861 14.15 -21.42 12.25
CA ASN A 861 15.52 -21.65 12.71
C ASN A 861 15.94 -20.78 13.91
N ALA A 862 15.23 -19.68 14.19
CA ALA A 862 15.62 -18.71 15.20
C ALA A 862 14.41 -18.14 15.95
N TYR A 863 14.62 -17.77 17.21
CA TYR A 863 13.61 -17.06 18.00
C TYR A 863 13.48 -15.61 17.53
N ALA A 864 12.25 -15.15 17.35
CA ALA A 864 11.91 -13.75 17.13
C ALA A 864 11.20 -13.20 18.37
N GLN A 865 11.48 -11.95 18.72
CA GLN A 865 10.71 -11.27 19.76
C GLN A 865 9.31 -10.95 19.22
N ILE A 866 8.26 -11.43 19.90
CA ILE A 866 6.86 -11.26 19.48
C ILE A 866 6.11 -10.21 20.29
N GLY A 867 6.68 -9.77 21.41
CA GLY A 867 6.06 -8.75 22.25
C GLY A 867 6.74 -8.58 23.59
N SER A 868 6.11 -7.79 24.44
CA SER A 868 6.48 -7.63 25.85
C SER A 868 5.25 -7.41 26.73
N THR A 869 5.38 -7.70 28.01
CA THR A 869 4.30 -7.55 29.00
C THR A 869 4.88 -7.14 30.36
N GLU A 870 4.11 -6.43 31.17
CA GLU A 870 4.48 -6.06 32.55
C GLU A 870 4.08 -7.15 33.55
N SER A 871 3.11 -8.00 33.20
CA SER A 871 2.66 -9.11 34.04
C SER A 871 3.37 -10.42 33.72
N ALA A 872 3.44 -11.34 34.69
CA ALA A 872 4.02 -12.68 34.50
C ALA A 872 3.09 -13.65 33.73
N GLY A 873 2.57 -13.20 32.60
CA GLY A 873 1.67 -13.95 31.72
C GLY A 873 1.46 -13.25 30.38
N PHE A 874 1.14 -14.04 29.36
CA PHE A 874 0.95 -13.56 27.99
C PHE A 874 0.01 -14.46 27.19
N LEU A 875 -0.80 -13.86 26.30
CA LEU A 875 -1.66 -14.56 25.35
C LEU A 875 -1.15 -14.29 23.92
N ASP A 876 -0.54 -15.30 23.30
CA ASP A 876 -0.13 -15.24 21.90
C ASP A 876 -1.31 -15.58 21.00
N LYS A 877 -1.82 -14.60 20.24
CA LYS A 877 -2.87 -14.76 19.22
C LYS A 877 -2.31 -14.90 17.79
N GLY A 878 -0.99 -14.83 17.63
CA GLY A 878 -0.32 -14.90 16.32
C GLY A 878 -0.02 -16.32 15.88
N ILE A 879 -0.89 -17.29 16.23
CA ILE A 879 -0.70 -18.72 15.97
C ILE A 879 -1.12 -19.06 14.55
N ASN A 880 -0.31 -19.87 13.86
CA ASN A 880 -0.60 -20.34 12.51
C ASN A 880 -0.72 -21.87 12.51
N VAL A 881 -1.86 -22.37 12.01
CA VAL A 881 -2.17 -23.81 11.90
C VAL A 881 -1.34 -24.55 10.85
N THR A 882 -0.46 -23.85 10.12
CA THR A 882 0.58 -24.46 9.28
C THR A 882 1.81 -24.91 10.07
N GLU A 883 1.97 -24.48 11.32
CA GLU A 883 3.01 -24.96 12.22
C GLU A 883 2.51 -26.15 13.04
N THR A 884 3.39 -27.09 13.38
CA THR A 884 3.07 -28.20 14.28
C THR A 884 3.13 -27.81 15.76
N GLY A 885 3.73 -26.66 16.06
CA GLY A 885 3.98 -26.18 17.41
C GLY A 885 4.93 -25.01 17.42
N TYR A 886 5.11 -24.44 18.60
CA TYR A 886 5.93 -23.28 18.86
C TYR A 886 6.76 -23.50 20.12
N SER A 887 7.97 -22.93 20.14
CA SER A 887 8.81 -22.82 21.33
C SER A 887 8.87 -21.37 21.80
N TYR A 888 8.77 -21.16 23.11
CA TYR A 888 8.77 -19.86 23.74
C TYR A 888 9.91 -19.70 24.74
N LYS A 889 10.48 -18.50 24.78
CA LYS A 889 11.46 -18.07 25.77
C LYS A 889 11.12 -16.68 26.27
N ILE A 890 11.47 -16.41 27.52
CA ILE A 890 11.14 -15.14 28.18
C ILE A 890 12.39 -14.61 28.85
N SER A 891 12.62 -13.31 28.77
CA SER A 891 13.62 -12.60 29.58
C SER A 891 12.92 -11.55 30.43
N ALA A 892 13.52 -11.22 31.57
CA ALA A 892 13.11 -10.10 32.40
C ALA A 892 13.97 -8.88 32.07
N VAL A 893 13.38 -7.69 32.08
CA VAL A 893 14.05 -6.44 31.72
C VAL A 893 13.85 -5.42 32.84
N ASN A 894 14.92 -4.72 33.19
CA ASN A 894 14.86 -3.48 33.96
C ASN A 894 15.89 -2.47 33.42
N GLU A 895 16.14 -1.38 34.16
CA GLU A 895 17.09 -0.33 33.73
C GLU A 895 18.55 -0.80 33.56
N MET A 896 18.96 -1.94 34.13
CA MET A 896 20.30 -2.51 33.95
C MET A 896 20.42 -3.34 32.66
N GLY A 897 19.30 -3.60 31.98
CA GLY A 897 19.23 -4.35 30.75
C GLY A 897 18.38 -5.61 30.84
N GLU A 898 18.56 -6.47 29.86
CA GLU A 898 17.80 -7.70 29.70
C GLU A 898 18.56 -8.89 30.32
N SER A 899 17.84 -9.70 31.10
CA SER A 899 18.36 -10.92 31.69
C SER A 899 18.71 -11.97 30.63
N ALA A 900 19.38 -13.04 31.03
CA ALA A 900 19.38 -14.26 30.22
C ALA A 900 17.94 -14.76 29.98
N GLN A 901 17.70 -15.41 28.85
CA GLN A 901 16.41 -16.01 28.53
C GLN A 901 16.15 -17.26 29.38
N SER A 902 14.88 -17.53 29.67
CA SER A 902 14.40 -18.74 30.33
C SER A 902 14.72 -20.01 29.54
N ASP A 903 14.52 -21.16 30.19
CA ASP A 903 14.36 -22.42 29.48
C ASP A 903 13.18 -22.34 28.50
N ALA A 904 13.25 -23.12 27.42
CA ALA A 904 12.24 -23.09 26.37
C ALA A 904 10.98 -23.88 26.79
N LEU A 905 9.82 -23.26 26.63
CA LEU A 905 8.52 -23.94 26.70
C LEU A 905 8.08 -24.31 25.28
N THR A 906 7.86 -25.60 25.02
CA THR A 906 7.31 -26.07 23.73
C THR A 906 5.83 -26.35 23.86
N ILE A 907 5.01 -25.77 22.98
CA ILE A 907 3.57 -25.96 22.89
C ILE A 907 3.24 -26.52 21.51
N ALA A 908 2.49 -27.63 21.45
CA ALA A 908 2.02 -28.20 20.19
C ALA A 908 0.70 -27.55 19.76
N VAL A 909 0.54 -27.29 18.45
CA VAL A 909 -0.75 -26.85 17.89
C VAL A 909 -1.72 -28.03 17.93
N PRO A 910 -2.96 -27.89 18.44
CA PRO A 910 -3.94 -28.98 18.44
C PRO A 910 -4.34 -29.42 17.02
N VAL A 911 -4.77 -30.68 16.86
CA VAL A 911 -5.43 -31.13 15.63
C VAL A 911 -6.82 -30.45 15.48
N PRO A 912 -7.36 -30.29 14.26
CA PRO A 912 -8.64 -29.65 14.06
C PRO A 912 -9.80 -30.45 14.66
N CYS A 913 -10.90 -29.78 14.99
CA CYS A 913 -12.12 -30.45 15.41
C CYS A 913 -12.83 -31.10 14.20
N ALA A 914 -13.56 -32.20 14.45
CA ALA A 914 -14.38 -32.82 13.41
C ALA A 914 -15.58 -31.90 13.06
N SER A 915 -15.84 -31.72 11.76
CA SER A 915 -17.04 -31.03 11.28
C SER A 915 -18.31 -31.81 11.62
N SER A 916 -19.42 -31.13 11.91
CA SER A 916 -20.68 -31.77 12.33
C SER A 916 -21.88 -31.37 11.47
N ASP A 917 -21.62 -30.62 10.42
CA ASP A 917 -22.55 -29.82 9.64
C ASP A 917 -22.37 -30.05 8.13
N LEU A 918 -21.81 -31.21 7.76
CA LEU A 918 -21.76 -31.64 6.35
C LEU A 918 -23.19 -31.87 5.84
N ILE A 919 -23.53 -31.21 4.73
CA ILE A 919 -24.80 -31.35 4.01
C ILE A 919 -24.55 -31.55 2.50
N THR A 920 -25.60 -31.94 1.77
CA THR A 920 -25.58 -32.08 0.31
C THR A 920 -26.09 -30.79 -0.34
N GLY A 921 -25.34 -30.28 -1.33
CA GLY A 921 -25.73 -29.16 -2.19
C GLY A 921 -26.37 -29.65 -3.50
N LEU A 922 -25.95 -29.08 -4.64
CA LEU A 922 -26.45 -29.49 -5.96
C LEU A 922 -26.06 -30.94 -6.29
N VAL A 923 -26.98 -31.70 -6.88
CA VAL A 923 -26.75 -33.10 -7.28
C VAL A 923 -27.09 -33.27 -8.75
N GLY A 924 -26.10 -33.70 -9.53
CA GLY A 924 -26.24 -34.01 -10.95
C GLY A 924 -26.17 -35.50 -11.25
N GLN A 925 -26.11 -35.82 -12.54
CA GLN A 925 -25.84 -37.19 -13.02
C GLN A 925 -24.36 -37.58 -12.81
N SER A 926 -23.46 -36.60 -12.92
CA SER A 926 -22.00 -36.79 -12.90
C SER A 926 -21.31 -35.97 -11.81
N PHE A 927 -22.06 -35.34 -10.90
CA PHE A 927 -21.48 -34.63 -9.76
C PHE A 927 -22.36 -34.69 -8.51
N VAL A 928 -21.74 -34.55 -7.35
CA VAL A 928 -22.39 -34.29 -6.06
C VAL A 928 -21.69 -33.11 -5.40
N GLY A 929 -22.44 -32.04 -5.12
CA GLY A 929 -22.00 -30.92 -4.30
C GLY A 929 -22.14 -31.23 -2.81
N LEU A 930 -21.11 -30.89 -2.05
CA LEU A 930 -21.01 -31.04 -0.61
C LEU A 930 -20.73 -29.67 0.00
N ILE A 931 -21.40 -29.34 1.11
CA ILE A 931 -21.30 -28.04 1.78
C ILE A 931 -21.13 -28.27 3.29
N TRP A 932 -20.30 -27.46 3.94
CA TRP A 932 -20.07 -27.42 5.40
C TRP A 932 -19.51 -26.06 5.82
N ALA A 933 -19.53 -25.71 7.12
CA ALA A 933 -18.84 -24.53 7.62
C ALA A 933 -17.34 -24.80 7.72
N ALA A 934 -16.55 -24.12 6.89
CA ALA A 934 -15.10 -24.13 7.01
C ALA A 934 -14.67 -23.37 8.28
N ARG A 935 -14.06 -24.09 9.22
CA ARG A 935 -13.46 -23.56 10.45
C ARG A 935 -12.01 -23.15 10.22
N GLY A 936 -11.57 -22.11 10.92
CA GLY A 936 -10.21 -21.54 10.82
C GLY A 936 -9.09 -22.39 11.46
N ASP A 937 -9.43 -23.55 12.02
CA ASP A 937 -8.49 -24.48 12.64
C ASP A 937 -7.91 -25.52 11.67
N ALA A 938 -8.45 -25.62 10.45
CA ALA A 938 -8.03 -26.53 9.40
C ALA A 938 -7.40 -25.80 8.20
N THR A 939 -6.36 -26.40 7.62
CA THR A 939 -5.77 -25.92 6.36
C THR A 939 -6.38 -26.60 5.13
N GLN A 940 -7.02 -27.76 5.32
CA GLN A 940 -7.77 -28.47 4.28
C GLN A 940 -8.80 -29.43 4.89
N TYR A 941 -9.81 -29.79 4.09
CA TYR A 941 -10.79 -30.84 4.36
C TYR A 941 -10.61 -31.94 3.30
N ASN A 942 -10.40 -33.18 3.74
CA ASN A 942 -10.33 -34.35 2.86
C ASN A 942 -11.72 -34.96 2.74
N ILE A 943 -12.18 -35.20 1.52
CA ILE A 943 -13.50 -35.78 1.25
C ILE A 943 -13.33 -37.30 1.11
N TYR A 944 -14.24 -38.05 1.69
CA TYR A 944 -14.30 -39.49 1.55
C TYR A 944 -15.71 -39.90 1.17
N ARG A 945 -15.82 -40.88 0.28
CA ARG A 945 -17.11 -41.47 -0.11
C ARG A 945 -17.06 -42.99 -0.10
N GLU A 946 -18.21 -43.59 0.13
CA GLU A 946 -18.45 -45.03 0.10
C GLU A 946 -19.68 -45.32 -0.78
N SER A 947 -19.63 -46.40 -1.55
CA SER A 947 -20.77 -46.92 -2.32
C SER A 947 -20.90 -48.43 -2.10
N VAL A 948 -22.08 -48.99 -2.32
CA VAL A 948 -22.33 -50.42 -2.05
C VAL A 948 -21.44 -51.28 -2.94
N GLY A 949 -20.55 -52.06 -2.32
CA GLY A 949 -19.64 -52.98 -3.01
C GLY A 949 -18.34 -52.35 -3.51
N GLU A 950 -18.10 -51.05 -3.28
CA GLU A 950 -16.82 -50.38 -3.57
C GLU A 950 -16.06 -50.05 -2.26
N SER A 951 -14.73 -49.98 -2.34
CA SER A 951 -13.90 -49.51 -1.23
C SER A 951 -14.05 -48.01 -1.02
N VAL A 952 -13.76 -47.51 0.20
CA VAL A 952 -13.68 -46.07 0.49
C VAL A 952 -12.81 -45.36 -0.55
N TYR A 953 -13.36 -44.34 -1.20
CA TYR A 953 -12.69 -43.54 -2.20
C TYR A 953 -12.53 -42.10 -1.71
N ASN A 954 -11.35 -41.51 -1.91
CA ASN A 954 -11.10 -40.10 -1.64
C ASN A 954 -11.16 -39.35 -2.99
N PRO A 955 -12.27 -38.66 -3.31
CA PRO A 955 -12.37 -37.89 -4.54
C PRO A 955 -11.46 -36.65 -4.57
N GLY A 956 -11.04 -36.14 -3.41
CA GLY A 956 -10.14 -35.00 -3.31
C GLY A 956 -10.23 -34.25 -1.98
N SER A 957 -9.73 -33.02 -1.99
CA SER A 957 -9.76 -32.12 -0.84
C SER A 957 -10.25 -30.73 -1.22
N ALA A 958 -10.69 -29.97 -0.22
CA ALA A 958 -11.10 -28.58 -0.34
C ALA A 958 -10.46 -27.71 0.74
N LYS A 959 -10.21 -26.44 0.42
CA LYS A 959 -9.74 -25.42 1.38
C LYS A 959 -10.85 -24.51 1.90
N VAL A 960 -12.03 -24.62 1.30
CA VAL A 960 -13.24 -23.82 1.58
C VAL A 960 -14.38 -24.77 1.97
N GLY A 961 -15.50 -24.22 2.44
CA GLY A 961 -16.66 -24.97 2.96
C GLY A 961 -17.51 -25.67 1.90
N ALA A 962 -16.97 -25.92 0.70
CA ALA A 962 -17.70 -26.56 -0.39
C ALA A 962 -16.78 -27.40 -1.28
N TYR A 963 -17.31 -28.49 -1.82
CA TYR A 963 -16.62 -29.39 -2.75
C TYR A 963 -17.59 -30.09 -3.71
N TYR A 964 -17.19 -30.27 -4.96
CA TYR A 964 -17.95 -31.02 -5.96
C TYR A 964 -17.22 -32.30 -6.34
N ASP A 965 -17.80 -33.44 -5.97
CA ASP A 965 -17.31 -34.75 -6.40
C ASP A 965 -17.81 -35.06 -7.81
N ARG A 966 -16.94 -34.90 -8.80
CA ARG A 966 -17.24 -35.16 -10.22
C ARG A 966 -16.90 -36.58 -10.68
N THR A 967 -16.49 -37.45 -9.76
CA THR A 967 -16.07 -38.82 -10.07
C THR A 967 -17.21 -39.83 -9.91
N VAL A 968 -18.43 -39.34 -9.61
CA VAL A 968 -19.63 -40.13 -9.37
C VAL A 968 -20.21 -40.68 -10.67
N LYS A 969 -20.93 -41.80 -10.58
CA LYS A 969 -21.65 -42.41 -11.71
C LYS A 969 -23.16 -42.07 -11.61
N PRO A 970 -23.89 -41.94 -12.73
CA PRO A 970 -25.34 -41.71 -12.71
C PRO A 970 -26.12 -42.83 -11.99
N GLY A 971 -27.13 -42.46 -11.21
CA GLY A 971 -28.05 -43.37 -10.52
C GLY A 971 -27.49 -44.14 -9.31
N VAL A 972 -26.25 -43.86 -8.89
CA VAL A 972 -25.55 -44.55 -7.80
C VAL A 972 -25.73 -43.81 -6.48
N GLU A 973 -25.90 -44.55 -5.39
CA GLU A 973 -25.96 -44.00 -4.03
C GLU A 973 -24.58 -43.99 -3.39
N TYR A 974 -24.22 -42.84 -2.81
CA TYR A 974 -22.96 -42.59 -2.14
C TYR A 974 -23.21 -42.09 -0.71
N THR A 975 -22.37 -42.53 0.22
CA THR A 975 -22.29 -41.98 1.58
C THR A 975 -21.00 -41.18 1.71
N TYR A 976 -21.07 -39.90 2.06
CA TYR A 976 -19.92 -39.01 2.22
C TYR A 976 -19.63 -38.70 3.68
N TYR A 977 -18.36 -38.48 3.99
CA TYR A 977 -17.89 -37.79 5.20
C TYR A 977 -16.62 -36.98 4.87
N ILE A 978 -16.31 -36.00 5.70
CA ILE A 978 -15.09 -35.19 5.58
C ILE A 978 -14.19 -35.35 6.80
N VAL A 979 -12.90 -35.11 6.60
CA VAL A 979 -11.87 -35.11 7.65
C VAL A 979 -11.04 -33.84 7.52
N ALA A 980 -11.15 -32.95 8.50
CA ALA A 980 -10.36 -31.73 8.60
C ALA A 980 -8.89 -32.06 8.90
N GLN A 981 -7.97 -31.25 8.41
CA GLN A 981 -6.54 -31.45 8.60
C GLN A 981 -5.81 -30.12 8.74
N ASN A 982 -4.84 -30.08 9.65
CA ASN A 982 -3.81 -29.04 9.74
C ASN A 982 -2.41 -29.68 9.79
N ALA A 983 -1.36 -28.89 10.08
CA ALA A 983 0.00 -29.41 10.14
C ALA A 983 0.20 -30.47 11.24
N SER A 984 -0.55 -30.38 12.34
CA SER A 984 -0.47 -31.30 13.47
C SER A 984 -1.17 -32.64 13.23
N GLY A 985 -2.13 -32.70 12.31
CA GLY A 985 -2.79 -33.95 11.96
C GLY A 985 -4.22 -33.80 11.44
N LYS A 986 -4.94 -34.92 11.47
CA LYS A 986 -6.31 -35.07 10.97
C LYS A 986 -7.31 -35.14 12.13
N SER A 987 -8.49 -34.57 11.92
CA SER A 987 -9.63 -34.71 12.83
C SER A 987 -10.21 -36.13 12.79
N GLU A 988 -11.17 -36.40 13.68
CA GLU A 988 -12.13 -37.49 13.51
C GLU A 988 -13.04 -37.24 12.28
N LYS A 989 -13.78 -38.28 11.86
CA LYS A 989 -14.76 -38.18 10.76
C LYS A 989 -15.90 -37.23 11.13
N SER A 990 -16.40 -36.50 10.15
CA SER A 990 -17.64 -35.72 10.29
C SER A 990 -18.89 -36.59 10.43
N ASN A 991 -20.05 -35.95 10.59
CA ASN A 991 -21.33 -36.56 10.24
C ASN A 991 -21.34 -37.03 8.78
N THR A 992 -22.17 -38.04 8.45
CA THR A 992 -22.28 -38.56 7.10
C THR A 992 -23.51 -38.02 6.37
N VAL A 993 -23.42 -37.89 5.05
CA VAL A 993 -24.56 -37.59 4.17
C VAL A 993 -24.73 -38.69 3.12
N LYS A 994 -25.97 -39.11 2.88
CA LYS A 994 -26.30 -40.11 1.86
C LYS A 994 -27.04 -39.45 0.72
N VAL A 995 -26.58 -39.69 -0.50
CA VAL A 995 -27.12 -39.06 -1.70
C VAL A 995 -27.08 -40.03 -2.87
N ARG A 996 -28.14 -40.02 -3.68
CA ARG A 996 -28.22 -40.76 -4.94
C ARG A 996 -28.10 -39.78 -6.09
N THR A 997 -27.11 -39.99 -6.97
CA THR A 997 -26.98 -39.20 -8.19
C THR A 997 -28.16 -39.41 -9.12
N LEU A 998 -28.45 -38.40 -9.94
CA LEU A 998 -29.53 -38.51 -10.91
C LEU A 998 -29.22 -39.62 -11.92
N GLY A 999 -30.24 -40.41 -12.29
CA GLY A 999 -30.10 -41.45 -13.30
C GLY A 999 -29.93 -40.86 -14.69
N THR A 1000 -29.35 -41.63 -15.61
CA THR A 1000 -29.38 -41.30 -17.04
C THR A 1000 -30.85 -41.29 -17.48
N PRO A 1001 -31.37 -40.24 -18.13
CA PRO A 1001 -32.72 -40.25 -18.65
C PRO A 1001 -32.88 -41.46 -19.57
N ALA A 1002 -33.92 -42.26 -19.35
CA ALA A 1002 -34.28 -43.27 -20.34
C ALA A 1002 -34.55 -42.52 -21.65
N VAL A 1003 -33.83 -42.88 -22.72
CA VAL A 1003 -34.19 -42.44 -24.07
C VAL A 1003 -35.50 -43.17 -24.42
N SER A 1004 -36.62 -42.58 -24.01
CA SER A 1004 -37.94 -42.92 -24.49
C SER A 1004 -38.56 -41.68 -25.12
N ASP A 1005 -38.52 -41.67 -26.45
CA ASP A 1005 -39.52 -41.09 -27.34
C ASP A 1005 -40.03 -39.66 -27.01
N ASN A 1006 -39.31 -38.66 -27.53
CA ASN A 1006 -39.82 -37.45 -28.19
C ASN A 1006 -41.02 -36.67 -27.60
N THR A 1007 -41.31 -36.70 -26.29
CA THR A 1007 -42.48 -36.00 -25.71
C THR A 1007 -42.21 -35.06 -24.53
N LEU A 1008 -40.95 -34.69 -24.24
CA LEU A 1008 -40.61 -33.66 -23.24
C LEU A 1008 -40.08 -32.36 -23.87
N ARG A 1009 -40.81 -31.82 -24.85
CA ARG A 1009 -40.65 -30.43 -25.36
C ARG A 1009 -41.82 -29.51 -24.98
N LYS A 1010 -42.66 -29.90 -24.01
CA LYS A 1010 -43.95 -29.22 -23.75
C LYS A 1010 -44.21 -28.83 -22.30
N ALA A 1011 -43.21 -28.29 -21.59
CA ALA A 1011 -43.41 -27.76 -20.24
C ALA A 1011 -42.83 -26.34 -19.99
N TRP A 1012 -42.34 -25.64 -21.03
CA TRP A 1012 -41.79 -24.28 -20.89
C TRP A 1012 -42.30 -23.31 -21.96
N HIS A 1013 -43.54 -23.51 -22.41
CA HIS A 1013 -44.31 -22.54 -23.18
C HIS A 1013 -45.74 -22.53 -22.66
N ASP A 1014 -45.97 -21.80 -21.58
CA ASP A 1014 -47.24 -21.10 -21.33
C ASP A 1014 -47.06 -20.14 -20.14
N SER A 1015 -46.54 -18.96 -20.44
CA SER A 1015 -46.70 -17.75 -19.62
C SER A 1015 -46.66 -16.52 -20.52
N SER A 1016 -47.57 -16.47 -21.50
CA SER A 1016 -47.83 -15.25 -22.27
C SER A 1016 -49.31 -15.19 -22.65
N SER A 1017 -50.16 -14.81 -21.69
CA SER A 1017 -51.39 -14.04 -21.95
C SER A 1017 -52.01 -13.61 -20.62
N CYS A 1018 -51.62 -12.42 -20.13
CA CYS A 1018 -52.52 -11.61 -19.32
C CYS A 1018 -53.15 -10.58 -20.26
N GLU A 1019 -54.28 -10.94 -20.86
CA GLU A 1019 -55.26 -9.95 -21.29
C GLU A 1019 -56.02 -9.48 -20.05
N TYR A 1020 -56.12 -8.16 -19.91
CA TYR A 1020 -57.02 -7.50 -18.98
C TYR A 1020 -58.46 -7.89 -19.33
N ASP A 1021 -59.20 -8.44 -18.37
CA ASP A 1021 -60.65 -8.26 -18.36
C ASP A 1021 -61.18 -8.07 -16.93
N LEU A 1022 -61.89 -6.96 -16.76
CA LEU A 1022 -62.65 -6.59 -15.59
C LEU A 1022 -63.88 -7.51 -15.47
N ILE A 1023 -64.24 -7.90 -14.23
CA ILE A 1023 -65.59 -7.89 -13.63
C ILE A 1023 -65.72 -8.98 -12.53
N GLY A 1024 -66.09 -8.56 -11.32
CA GLY A 1024 -67.21 -9.21 -10.61
C GLY A 1024 -66.94 -10.22 -9.49
N SER A 1025 -66.82 -9.70 -8.27
CA SER A 1025 -67.53 -10.13 -7.05
C SER A 1025 -67.38 -11.54 -6.43
N SER A 1026 -67.20 -11.51 -5.11
CA SER A 1026 -67.60 -12.45 -4.05
C SER A 1026 -66.62 -13.55 -3.60
N SER A 1027 -66.10 -13.34 -2.38
CA SER A 1027 -65.48 -14.28 -1.42
C SER A 1027 -66.43 -15.44 -1.01
N PRO A 1028 -66.04 -16.44 -0.17
CA PRO A 1028 -64.74 -16.68 0.48
C PRO A 1028 -64.27 -18.17 0.58
N ALA A 1029 -63.03 -18.33 1.06
CA ALA A 1029 -62.51 -19.43 1.91
C ALA A 1029 -62.24 -20.85 1.33
N LEU A 1030 -60.97 -21.30 1.45
CA LEU A 1030 -60.54 -22.66 1.84
C LEU A 1030 -59.00 -22.64 2.03
N GLN A 1031 -58.50 -22.58 3.27
CA GLN A 1031 -57.99 -23.70 4.06
C GLN A 1031 -56.82 -24.48 3.43
N CYS A 1032 -55.63 -24.23 3.96
CA CYS A 1032 -54.43 -25.05 3.83
C CYS A 1032 -54.70 -26.52 4.16
N LYS A 1033 -54.09 -27.43 3.40
CA LYS A 1033 -53.48 -28.65 3.95
C LYS A 1033 -52.39 -29.22 3.04
N GLN A 1034 -51.22 -29.30 3.68
CA GLN A 1034 -50.02 -30.13 3.46
C GLN A 1034 -49.22 -29.95 2.17
#